data_AF-A0A0Q8WMH6-F1
#
_entry.id   AF-A0A0Q8WMH6-F1
#
_cell.length_a   1.000
_cell.length_b   1.000
_cell.length_c   1.000
_cell.angle_alpha   90.00
_cell.angle_beta   90.00
_cell.angle_gamma   90.00
#
_symmetry.space_group_name_H-M   'P 1'
#
loop_
_entity.id
_entity.type
_entity.pdbx_description
1 polymer ?
#
loop_
_entity_poly.entity_id
_entity_poly.type
_entity_poly.pdbx_seq_one_letter_code
_entity_poly.pdbx_strand_id
1 'polypeptide(L)'
;MTTSSTSEPRWHDDPITDAGEDRFQRADFANHWAQLIRREHQPGSSIVYGLTGAWGSGKSSVLNLIANALAADASEWAVVYFTPWSTSDPDSLLAEFYVALSSALPANDRGKEARKKLMACATKALPLTRAIPYAGEAIASFGEQFLQDKPWSDAFGEASAQLQGLGIRVLVIVDDIDRLQPSELLDLLKVVRLLGRFPGVDYLLAYDEATLVASLQDSSRGEVTTAHARAYMEKIVQYPLALPELLASKIIALVDAGLTGILGAERAGRLDVSRIHKVVTDVLPSQLRTPRAVERFLAQVRQQFRLHDDGEIDDVDLILVTLLRMEFPDLFASLQGWRDELTGSSTRRWISKEKPDWSELFAKTDDGRDRKDAVTVVGAIFPATLHEGAGQVRRGRMAHKDYFDRYLVQSVPEGDIKDSAVATALSAAASGDGELLRALVLQPNVETRTLALRKINDRLFGHGDHPSTSVTPDLVRVLASIAAGTDEFDGGFLISPRRQATTALQGAAIQLLAVAPDADLLGLISTTEDPMLAMEVLWGLVRDESVPEDARERITDASREAAARVAPTVLANLRARDRANPAERVHFMINFVRSCGDFQSLRESVEAGIRAEEFTLADVAARFVHFSYPVGVTNPQPSGAGFSGSEFTELTGQAARDQDTTHGVAWDANSWEERRLFAESYLDGAE
;
A
#
# COMPACT_ATOMS: atom_id res chain seq x y z
N MET A 1 33.34 23.62 10.34
CA MET A 1 32.30 24.19 9.46
C MET A 1 30.96 23.71 9.99
N THR A 2 30.22 24.62 10.60
CA THR A 2 28.89 24.38 11.17
C THR A 2 27.91 24.10 10.04
N THR A 3 27.41 22.86 9.99
CA THR A 3 26.26 22.48 9.15
C THR A 3 25.05 23.24 9.66
N SER A 4 24.63 24.27 8.91
CA SER A 4 23.31 24.87 9.06
C SER A 4 22.27 23.78 8.85
N SER A 5 21.63 23.34 9.93
CA SER A 5 20.42 22.53 9.87
C SER A 5 19.33 23.38 9.21
N THR A 6 19.20 23.30 7.89
CA THR A 6 17.96 23.70 7.22
C THR A 6 16.89 22.77 7.74
N SER A 7 16.08 23.25 8.67
CA SER A 7 14.89 22.54 9.14
C SER A 7 14.01 22.26 7.92
N GLU A 8 13.88 20.99 7.56
CA GLU A 8 13.01 20.57 6.46
C GLU A 8 11.59 21.09 6.70
N PRO A 9 10.92 21.64 5.67
CA PRO A 9 9.59 22.22 5.84
C PRO A 9 8.61 21.13 6.27
N ARG A 10 8.15 21.23 7.51
CA ARG A 10 7.00 20.46 8.01
C ARG A 10 5.77 20.96 7.26
N TRP A 11 4.95 20.04 6.77
CA TRP A 11 3.69 20.43 6.15
C TRP A 11 2.76 20.99 7.23
N HIS A 12 2.36 22.24 7.03
CA HIS A 12 1.33 22.92 7.79
C HIS A 12 0.29 23.42 6.79
N ASP A 13 -0.98 23.29 7.14
CA ASP A 13 -2.11 23.73 6.31
C ASP A 13 -2.38 25.24 6.48
N ASP A 14 -1.30 26.02 6.56
CA ASP A 14 -1.35 27.46 6.80
C ASP A 14 -1.27 28.23 5.47
N PRO A 15 -2.07 29.29 5.30
CA PRO A 15 -1.98 30.12 4.10
C PRO A 15 -0.66 30.88 4.06
N ILE A 16 -0.05 30.96 2.88
CA ILE A 16 1.17 31.75 2.70
C ILE A 16 0.91 33.23 2.95
N THR A 17 1.96 33.93 3.37
CA THR A 17 1.89 35.36 3.65
C THR A 17 2.71 36.16 2.64
N ASP A 18 3.81 35.62 2.12
CA ASP A 18 4.70 36.34 1.21
C ASP A 18 4.72 35.74 -0.21
N ALA A 19 4.98 36.59 -1.20
CA ALA A 19 5.08 36.17 -2.60
C ALA A 19 6.27 35.23 -2.86
N GLY A 20 7.33 35.27 -2.04
CA GLY A 20 8.47 34.35 -2.11
C GLY A 20 8.12 32.91 -1.74
N GLU A 21 6.98 32.68 -1.06
CA GLU A 21 6.48 31.36 -0.69
C GLU A 21 5.57 30.75 -1.79
N ASP A 22 5.25 31.52 -2.83
CA ASP A 22 4.24 31.16 -3.83
C ASP A 22 4.74 30.16 -4.89
N ARG A 23 4.59 28.87 -4.58
CA ARG A 23 4.91 27.76 -5.49
C ARG A 23 3.92 27.60 -6.64
N PHE A 24 2.73 28.19 -6.52
CA PHE A 24 1.60 28.02 -7.44
C PHE A 24 1.40 29.19 -8.39
N GLN A 25 2.29 30.20 -8.35
CA GLN A 25 2.27 31.38 -9.24
C GLN A 25 0.94 32.16 -9.15
N ARG A 26 0.42 32.29 -7.93
CA ARG A 26 -0.75 33.12 -7.58
C ARG A 26 -0.42 34.58 -7.31
N ALA A 27 0.84 34.96 -7.12
CA ALA A 27 1.24 36.33 -6.81
C ALA A 27 0.87 37.31 -7.93
N ASP A 28 1.07 36.94 -9.20
CA ASP A 28 0.68 37.79 -10.33
C ASP A 28 -0.84 37.99 -10.41
N PHE A 29 -1.60 36.93 -10.14
CA PHE A 29 -3.06 37.00 -10.04
C PHE A 29 -3.48 37.93 -8.91
N ALA A 30 -2.91 37.78 -7.71
CA ALA A 30 -3.17 38.65 -6.56
C ALA A 30 -2.84 40.12 -6.85
N ASN A 31 -1.70 40.39 -7.50
CA ASN A 31 -1.30 41.73 -7.91
C ASN A 31 -2.28 42.35 -8.90
N HIS A 32 -2.75 41.59 -9.88
CA HIS A 32 -3.75 42.06 -10.84
C HIS A 32 -5.07 42.46 -10.15
N TRP A 33 -5.54 41.68 -9.17
CA TRP A 33 -6.75 42.00 -8.43
C TRP A 33 -6.56 43.16 -7.46
N ALA A 34 -5.41 43.26 -6.82
CA ALA A 34 -5.09 44.44 -6.02
C ALA A 34 -5.10 45.72 -6.89
N GLN A 35 -4.67 45.65 -8.17
CA GLN A 35 -4.79 46.78 -9.10
C GLN A 35 -6.23 47.06 -9.51
N LEU A 36 -7.07 46.03 -9.70
CA LEU A 36 -8.51 46.22 -9.94
C LEU A 36 -9.17 46.93 -8.76
N ILE A 37 -8.97 46.42 -7.54
CA ILE A 37 -9.54 47.01 -6.31
C ILE A 37 -9.16 48.49 -6.22
N ARG A 38 -7.89 48.84 -6.46
CA ARG A 38 -7.45 50.24 -6.51
C ARG A 38 -8.17 51.08 -7.57
N ARG A 39 -8.33 50.55 -8.77
CA ARG A 39 -8.85 51.28 -9.93
C ARG A 39 -10.34 51.55 -9.81
N GLU A 40 -11.09 50.56 -9.33
CA GLU A 40 -12.55 50.64 -9.24
C GLU A 40 -13.01 51.34 -7.95
N HIS A 41 -12.17 51.41 -6.92
CA HIS A 41 -12.49 52.08 -5.65
C HIS A 41 -12.98 53.53 -5.86
N GLN A 42 -14.10 53.87 -5.21
CA GLN A 42 -14.67 55.21 -5.23
C GLN A 42 -15.02 55.67 -3.81
N PRO A 43 -14.56 56.84 -3.35
CA PRO A 43 -14.82 57.32 -1.98
C PRO A 43 -16.30 57.49 -1.62
N GLY A 44 -17.18 57.62 -2.61
CA GLY A 44 -18.62 57.81 -2.42
C GLY A 44 -19.45 56.52 -2.53
N SER A 45 -18.83 55.37 -2.78
CA SER A 45 -19.52 54.10 -2.93
C SER A 45 -18.72 52.96 -2.27
N SER A 46 -19.21 51.75 -2.45
CA SER A 46 -18.67 50.52 -1.89
C SER A 46 -18.82 49.41 -2.91
N ILE A 47 -17.76 48.63 -3.09
CA ILE A 47 -17.74 47.53 -4.05
C ILE A 47 -17.60 46.20 -3.30
N VAL A 48 -18.35 45.21 -3.73
CA VAL A 48 -18.25 43.84 -3.22
C VAL A 48 -17.62 42.96 -4.30
N TYR A 49 -16.40 42.52 -4.04
CA TYR A 49 -15.65 41.54 -4.81
C TYR A 49 -15.89 40.14 -4.23
N GLY A 50 -15.84 39.11 -5.08
CA GLY A 50 -15.97 37.72 -4.65
C GLY A 50 -14.80 36.89 -5.15
N LEU A 51 -14.01 36.28 -4.27
CA LEU A 51 -12.95 35.33 -4.62
C LEU A 51 -13.52 33.90 -4.55
N THR A 52 -13.80 33.31 -5.70
CA THR A 52 -14.39 31.97 -5.78
C THR A 52 -13.35 30.91 -6.06
N GLY A 53 -13.46 29.76 -5.39
CA GLY A 53 -12.61 28.61 -5.65
C GLY A 53 -12.95 27.44 -4.74
N ALA A 54 -12.74 26.22 -5.25
CA ALA A 54 -12.97 24.99 -4.51
C ALA A 54 -12.22 24.98 -3.17
N TRP A 55 -12.71 24.24 -2.19
CA TRP A 55 -11.99 24.01 -0.93
C TRP A 55 -10.53 23.60 -1.16
N GLY A 56 -9.58 24.27 -0.51
CA GLY A 56 -8.14 24.01 -0.67
C GLY A 56 -7.48 24.60 -1.94
N SER A 57 -8.19 25.40 -2.74
CA SER A 57 -7.66 26.10 -3.93
C SER A 57 -6.63 27.22 -3.65
N GLY A 58 -6.48 27.61 -2.38
CA GLY A 58 -5.56 28.69 -1.96
C GLY A 58 -6.22 30.06 -1.79
N LYS A 59 -7.53 30.14 -1.57
CA LYS A 59 -8.28 31.40 -1.34
C LYS A 59 -7.59 32.29 -0.30
N SER A 60 -7.44 31.79 0.93
CA SER A 60 -6.82 32.53 2.05
C SER A 60 -5.39 33.01 1.74
N SER A 61 -4.59 32.18 1.06
CA SER A 61 -3.26 32.58 0.57
C SER A 61 -3.34 33.76 -0.40
N VAL A 62 -4.27 33.74 -1.35
CA VAL A 62 -4.46 34.84 -2.31
C VAL A 62 -5.00 36.10 -1.63
N LEU A 63 -5.86 35.97 -0.61
CA LEU A 63 -6.31 37.11 0.19
C LEU A 63 -5.12 37.80 0.89
N ASN A 64 -4.22 37.03 1.50
CA ASN A 64 -2.99 37.56 2.12
C ASN A 64 -2.13 38.30 1.09
N LEU A 65 -1.93 37.71 -0.10
CA LEU A 65 -1.15 38.33 -1.17
C LEU A 65 -1.80 39.62 -1.70
N ILE A 66 -3.14 39.67 -1.82
CA ILE A 66 -3.88 40.89 -2.19
C ILE A 66 -3.72 41.95 -1.09
N ALA A 67 -3.89 41.58 0.17
CA ALA A 67 -3.74 42.47 1.31
C ALA A 67 -2.34 43.10 1.35
N ASN A 68 -1.30 42.29 1.19
CA ASN A 68 0.09 42.74 1.15
C ASN A 68 0.38 43.61 -0.07
N ALA A 69 -0.14 43.25 -1.23
CA ALA A 69 -0.01 44.07 -2.43
C ALA A 69 -0.66 45.45 -2.25
N LEU A 70 -1.80 45.55 -1.56
CA LEU A 70 -2.47 46.83 -1.25
C LEU A 70 -1.69 47.63 -0.20
N ALA A 71 -1.15 46.97 0.83
CA ALA A 71 -0.41 47.61 1.93
C ALA A 71 0.98 48.14 1.52
N ALA A 72 1.61 47.58 0.48
CA ALA A 72 2.91 48.00 -0.01
C ALA A 72 2.92 49.37 -0.75
N ASP A 73 1.75 49.96 -0.97
CA ASP A 73 1.57 51.21 -1.72
C ASP A 73 1.51 52.44 -0.79
N ALA A 74 1.84 53.62 -1.31
CA ALA A 74 1.76 54.90 -0.59
C ALA A 74 0.32 55.40 -0.39
N SER A 75 -0.67 54.72 -0.99
CA SER A 75 -2.09 54.95 -0.71
C SER A 75 -2.53 54.13 0.50
N GLU A 76 -2.86 54.79 1.61
CA GLU A 76 -3.27 54.16 2.88
C GLU A 76 -4.56 53.33 2.72
N TRP A 77 -4.43 52.09 2.26
CA TRP A 77 -5.46 51.06 2.40
C TRP A 77 -5.42 50.50 3.82
N ALA A 78 -6.53 50.57 4.52
CA ALA A 78 -6.74 49.83 5.77
C ALA A 78 -7.42 48.50 5.44
N VAL A 79 -6.65 47.41 5.44
CA VAL A 79 -7.17 46.05 5.19
C VAL A 79 -7.50 45.41 6.53
N VAL A 80 -8.73 44.93 6.68
CA VAL A 80 -9.19 44.24 7.90
C VAL A 80 -9.82 42.92 7.56
N TYR A 81 -9.57 41.92 8.40
CA TYR A 81 -10.18 40.59 8.29
C TYR A 81 -11.41 40.50 9.17
N PHE A 82 -12.46 39.90 8.62
CA PHE A 82 -13.67 39.52 9.29
C PHE A 82 -13.87 38.02 9.09
N THR A 83 -13.93 37.27 10.21
CA THR A 83 -13.92 35.81 10.21
C THR A 83 -15.26 35.30 10.76
N PRO A 84 -16.29 35.17 9.90
CA PRO A 84 -17.68 35.04 10.32
C PRO A 84 -17.97 33.74 11.09
N TRP A 85 -17.17 32.68 10.91
CA TRP A 85 -17.36 31.40 11.61
C TRP A 85 -17.05 31.45 13.11
N SER A 86 -16.49 32.56 13.60
CA SER A 86 -16.19 32.73 15.03
C SER A 86 -17.44 33.03 15.88
N THR A 87 -18.60 33.28 15.24
CA THR A 87 -19.85 33.69 15.88
C THR A 87 -21.01 32.79 15.46
N SER A 88 -21.97 32.57 16.37
CA SER A 88 -23.06 31.59 16.19
C SER A 88 -24.43 32.23 16.01
N ASP A 89 -24.51 33.56 16.06
CA ASP A 89 -25.78 34.29 16.00
C ASP A 89 -25.61 35.63 15.25
N PRO A 90 -26.69 36.14 14.61
CA PRO A 90 -26.63 37.37 13.81
C PRO A 90 -26.15 38.59 14.59
N ASP A 91 -26.38 38.64 15.90
CA ASP A 91 -26.02 39.79 16.73
C ASP A 91 -24.52 39.85 16.95
N SER A 92 -23.93 38.71 17.30
CA SER A 92 -22.48 38.55 17.45
C SER A 92 -21.75 38.76 16.13
N LEU A 93 -22.28 38.24 15.02
CA LEU A 93 -21.73 38.42 13.67
C LEU A 93 -21.71 39.90 13.27
N LEU A 94 -22.79 40.61 13.56
CA LEU A 94 -22.89 42.05 13.33
C LEU A 94 -21.88 42.80 14.19
N ALA A 95 -21.80 42.49 15.48
CA ALA A 95 -20.87 43.14 16.41
C ALA A 95 -19.40 42.94 15.99
N GLU A 96 -19.02 41.72 15.61
CA GLU A 96 -17.68 41.39 15.13
C GLU A 96 -17.34 42.16 13.84
N PHE A 97 -18.28 42.24 12.89
CA PHE A 97 -18.11 43.06 11.70
C PHE A 97 -17.80 44.53 12.05
N TYR A 98 -18.55 45.12 12.99
CA TYR A 98 -18.30 46.50 13.42
C TYR A 98 -16.97 46.67 14.15
N VAL A 99 -16.53 45.67 14.92
CA VAL A 99 -15.21 45.67 15.55
C VAL A 99 -14.11 45.65 14.49
N ALA A 100 -14.24 44.78 13.47
CA ALA A 100 -13.32 44.72 12.34
C ALA A 100 -13.25 46.05 11.58
N LEU A 101 -14.40 46.65 11.24
CA LEU A 101 -14.42 47.94 10.56
C LEU A 101 -13.87 49.08 11.45
N SER A 102 -14.15 49.05 12.75
CA SER A 102 -13.68 50.07 13.70
C SER A 102 -12.18 50.04 13.94
N SER A 103 -11.53 48.88 13.76
CA SER A 103 -10.08 48.73 13.86
C SER A 103 -9.35 49.37 12.67
N ALA A 104 -10.01 49.47 11.50
CA ALA A 104 -9.51 50.15 10.31
C ALA A 104 -9.43 51.68 10.45
N LEU A 105 -10.14 52.25 11.43
CA LEU A 105 -10.27 53.70 11.58
C LEU A 105 -9.04 54.33 12.26
N PRO A 106 -8.68 55.59 11.94
CA PRO A 106 -7.54 56.25 12.58
C PRO A 106 -7.75 56.47 14.09
N ALA A 107 -6.67 56.56 14.86
CA ALA A 107 -6.72 56.76 16.32
C ALA A 107 -6.96 58.24 16.75
N ASN A 108 -7.20 59.15 15.79
CA ASN A 108 -7.45 60.57 16.04
C ASN A 108 -8.92 60.84 16.41
N ASP A 109 -9.24 62.10 16.76
CA ASP A 109 -10.58 62.47 17.22
C ASP A 109 -11.67 62.27 16.16
N ARG A 110 -11.34 62.44 14.87
CA ARG A 110 -12.27 62.11 13.76
C ARG A 110 -12.58 60.61 13.73
N GLY A 111 -11.58 59.76 13.90
CA GLY A 111 -11.76 58.31 13.98
C GLY A 111 -12.52 57.87 15.23
N LYS A 112 -12.35 58.55 16.38
CA LYS A 112 -13.17 58.29 17.59
C LYS A 112 -14.65 58.62 17.35
N GLU A 113 -14.95 59.73 16.69
CA GLU A 113 -16.34 60.09 16.37
C GLU A 113 -16.94 59.11 15.34
N ALA A 114 -16.20 58.69 14.33
CA ALA A 114 -16.64 57.68 13.38
C ALA A 114 -16.97 56.34 14.08
N ARG A 115 -16.12 55.87 15.01
CA ARG A 115 -16.41 54.67 15.83
C ARG A 115 -17.70 54.81 16.64
N LYS A 116 -17.93 55.97 17.25
CA LYS A 116 -19.14 56.24 18.02
C LYS A 116 -20.40 56.16 17.13
N LYS A 117 -20.35 56.73 15.93
CA LYS A 117 -21.46 56.68 14.98
C LYS A 117 -21.68 55.28 14.41
N LEU A 118 -20.62 54.53 14.11
CA LEU A 118 -20.69 53.13 13.71
C LEU A 118 -21.36 52.26 14.79
N MET A 119 -20.96 52.40 16.05
CA MET A 119 -21.58 51.68 17.16
C MET A 119 -23.07 52.03 17.32
N ALA A 120 -23.44 53.30 17.16
CA ALA A 120 -24.84 53.71 17.17
C ALA A 120 -25.63 53.10 16.00
N CYS A 121 -25.03 53.00 14.81
CA CYS A 121 -25.61 52.29 13.66
C CYS A 121 -25.81 50.79 13.97
N ALA A 122 -24.79 50.13 14.54
CA ALA A 122 -24.82 48.72 14.92
C ALA A 122 -25.99 48.36 15.82
N THR A 123 -26.16 49.11 16.91
CA THR A 123 -27.25 48.89 17.88
C THR A 123 -28.64 48.99 17.25
N LYS A 124 -28.78 49.74 16.16
CA LYS A 124 -30.05 49.94 15.44
C LYS A 124 -30.24 49.00 14.27
N ALA A 125 -29.17 48.42 13.75
CA ALA A 125 -29.23 47.40 12.70
C ALA A 125 -29.65 46.03 13.25
N LEU A 126 -29.36 45.76 14.53
CA LEU A 126 -29.66 44.50 15.21
C LEU A 126 -31.11 44.01 15.07
N PRO A 127 -32.15 44.85 15.28
CA PRO A 127 -33.54 44.40 15.13
C PRO A 127 -33.93 44.16 13.67
N LEU A 128 -33.25 44.80 12.71
CA LEU A 128 -33.56 44.74 11.29
C LEU A 128 -33.03 43.48 10.61
N THR A 129 -31.89 42.94 11.04
CA THR A 129 -31.33 41.69 10.50
C THR A 129 -32.27 40.50 10.69
N ARG A 130 -33.06 40.52 11.78
CA ARG A 130 -34.08 39.50 12.11
C ARG A 130 -35.36 39.61 11.27
N ALA A 131 -35.61 40.74 10.62
CA ALA A 131 -36.87 41.04 9.93
C ALA A 131 -36.81 40.86 8.40
N ILE A 132 -35.67 40.48 7.82
CA ILE A 132 -35.48 40.33 6.37
C ILE A 132 -35.83 38.88 5.95
N PRO A 133 -36.87 38.65 5.11
CA PRO A 133 -37.25 37.32 4.65
C PRO A 133 -36.23 36.69 3.69
N TYR A 134 -36.15 35.35 3.70
CA TYR A 134 -35.10 34.54 3.07
C TYR A 134 -35.27 34.28 1.56
N ALA A 135 -36.40 34.64 0.95
CA ALA A 135 -36.67 34.44 -0.47
C ALA A 135 -37.47 35.61 -1.06
N GLY A 136 -37.28 35.86 -2.36
CA GLY A 136 -37.75 37.04 -3.05
C GLY A 136 -39.26 37.12 -3.21
N GLU A 137 -39.93 37.78 -2.26
CA GLU A 137 -41.19 38.49 -2.49
C GLU A 137 -41.12 39.89 -1.86
N ALA A 138 -41.56 40.86 -2.67
CA ALA A 138 -41.91 42.24 -2.39
C ALA A 138 -41.36 42.94 -1.12
N ILE A 139 -40.51 43.95 -1.33
CA ILE A 139 -40.19 45.04 -0.37
C ILE A 139 -41.39 46.01 -0.26
N ALA A 140 -42.62 45.51 -0.08
CA ALA A 140 -43.84 46.32 -0.18
C ALA A 140 -44.61 46.53 1.14
N SER A 141 -44.11 46.05 2.28
CA SER A 141 -44.75 46.26 3.58
C SER A 141 -43.76 46.68 4.66
N PHE A 142 -42.99 47.73 4.39
CA PHE A 142 -42.26 48.45 5.45
C PHE A 142 -42.87 49.85 5.61
N GLY A 143 -43.96 49.91 6.37
CA GLY A 143 -44.59 51.13 6.81
C GLY A 143 -45.31 50.91 8.14
N GLU A 144 -44.92 51.71 9.15
CA GLU A 144 -45.74 52.14 10.30
C GLU A 144 -45.64 51.46 11.68
N GLN A 145 -44.64 50.63 12.02
CA GLN A 145 -44.52 50.13 13.42
C GLN A 145 -43.19 50.27 14.16
N PHE A 146 -42.29 51.16 13.73
CA PHE A 146 -41.05 51.48 14.47
C PHE A 146 -40.75 52.99 14.50
N LEU A 147 -41.70 53.79 14.98
CA LEU A 147 -41.58 55.26 15.07
C LEU A 147 -41.58 55.74 16.53
N GLN A 148 -40.54 55.43 17.30
CA GLN A 148 -40.20 56.22 18.51
C GLN A 148 -38.69 56.46 18.74
N ASP A 149 -37.80 55.90 17.91
CA ASP A 149 -36.37 56.24 17.89
C ASP A 149 -35.90 56.61 16.48
N LYS A 150 -34.84 57.43 16.39
CA LYS A 150 -34.18 57.80 15.11
C LYS A 150 -34.06 56.55 14.19
N PRO A 151 -34.64 56.54 12.98
CA PRO A 151 -34.59 55.42 12.05
C PRO A 151 -33.16 54.93 11.79
N TRP A 152 -32.98 53.63 11.52
CA TRP A 152 -31.66 53.06 11.16
C TRP A 152 -31.03 53.81 9.98
N SER A 153 -31.83 54.25 9.00
CA SER A 153 -31.35 55.04 7.85
C SER A 153 -30.60 56.30 8.26
N ASP A 154 -31.05 56.97 9.33
CA ASP A 154 -30.41 58.19 9.81
C ASP A 154 -29.09 57.88 10.51
N ALA A 155 -29.05 56.81 11.32
CA ALA A 155 -27.83 56.36 11.96
C ALA A 155 -26.79 55.85 10.95
N PHE A 156 -27.24 55.13 9.91
CA PHE A 156 -26.43 54.70 8.78
C PHE A 156 -25.90 55.90 7.99
N GLY A 157 -26.74 56.90 7.72
CA GLY A 157 -26.35 58.14 7.04
C GLY A 157 -25.31 58.94 7.84
N GLU A 158 -25.50 59.09 9.16
CA GLU A 158 -24.52 59.76 10.03
C GLU A 158 -23.18 59.02 10.06
N ALA A 159 -23.20 57.69 10.19
CA ALA A 159 -21.98 56.87 10.15
C ALA A 159 -21.29 56.94 8.78
N SER A 160 -22.05 56.89 7.69
CA SER A 160 -21.55 57.01 6.32
C SER A 160 -20.89 58.36 6.08
N ALA A 161 -21.49 59.46 6.53
CA ALA A 161 -20.92 60.80 6.40
C ALA A 161 -19.59 60.93 7.17
N GLN A 162 -19.48 60.32 8.37
CA GLN A 162 -18.22 60.32 9.12
C GLN A 162 -17.14 59.49 8.40
N LEU A 163 -17.47 58.28 7.92
CA LEU A 163 -16.54 57.44 7.17
C LEU A 163 -16.03 58.14 5.91
N GLN A 164 -16.94 58.73 5.12
CA GLN A 164 -16.59 59.48 3.93
C GLN A 164 -15.68 60.68 4.25
N GLY A 165 -15.95 61.39 5.35
CA GLY A 165 -15.15 62.53 5.82
C GLY A 165 -13.74 62.17 6.31
N LEU A 166 -13.46 60.89 6.60
CA LEU A 166 -12.12 60.41 6.91
C LEU A 166 -11.24 60.27 5.66
N GLY A 167 -11.83 60.04 4.48
CA GLY A 167 -11.10 59.86 3.22
C GLY A 167 -10.20 58.60 3.19
N ILE A 168 -10.43 57.65 4.10
CA ILE A 168 -9.69 56.39 4.17
C ILE A 168 -10.27 55.38 3.18
N ARG A 169 -9.42 54.49 2.67
CA ARG A 169 -9.83 53.37 1.82
C ARG A 169 -9.79 52.10 2.65
N VAL A 170 -10.95 51.50 2.91
CA VAL A 170 -11.02 50.28 3.72
C VAL A 170 -11.34 49.10 2.81
N LEU A 171 -10.60 48.00 2.97
CA LEU A 171 -10.98 46.70 2.40
C LEU A 171 -11.31 45.75 3.55
N VAL A 172 -12.55 45.28 3.61
CA VAL A 172 -12.98 44.22 4.52
C VAL A 172 -12.89 42.88 3.80
N ILE A 173 -11.95 42.04 4.22
CA ILE A 173 -11.81 40.67 3.74
C ILE A 173 -12.69 39.76 4.59
N VAL A 174 -13.56 38.99 3.94
CA VAL A 174 -14.43 38.00 4.59
C VAL A 174 -14.02 36.62 4.08
N ASP A 175 -13.39 35.82 4.93
CA ASP A 175 -12.86 34.49 4.57
C ASP A 175 -13.64 33.36 5.25
N ASP A 176 -13.41 32.11 4.82
CA ASP A 176 -14.02 30.89 5.39
C ASP A 176 -15.57 30.92 5.43
N ILE A 177 -16.21 31.60 4.46
CA ILE A 177 -17.68 31.65 4.34
C ILE A 177 -18.27 30.25 4.14
N ASP A 178 -17.53 29.37 3.48
CA ASP A 178 -17.86 27.96 3.22
C ASP A 178 -17.85 27.07 4.48
N ARG A 179 -17.44 27.58 5.65
CA ARG A 179 -17.52 26.87 6.94
C ARG A 179 -18.79 27.15 7.73
N LEU A 180 -19.59 28.12 7.29
CA LEU A 180 -20.79 28.54 8.00
C LEU A 180 -21.91 27.52 7.86
N GLN A 181 -22.68 27.38 8.92
CA GLN A 181 -23.94 26.63 8.86
C GLN A 181 -24.93 27.34 7.92
N PRO A 182 -25.91 26.62 7.35
CA PRO A 182 -26.82 27.18 6.37
C PRO A 182 -27.55 28.46 6.84
N SER A 183 -27.97 28.52 8.12
CA SER A 183 -28.57 29.72 8.72
C SER A 183 -27.59 30.89 8.89
N GLU A 184 -26.36 30.60 9.32
CA GLU A 184 -25.30 31.60 9.56
C GLU A 184 -24.85 32.24 8.24
N LEU A 185 -24.77 31.44 7.17
CA LEU A 185 -24.49 31.93 5.82
C LEU A 185 -25.51 32.97 5.38
N LEU A 186 -26.80 32.71 5.59
CA LEU A 186 -27.85 33.66 5.23
C LEU A 186 -27.78 34.94 6.06
N ASP A 187 -27.45 34.83 7.34
CA ASP A 187 -27.30 35.98 8.22
C ASP A 187 -26.06 36.81 7.87
N LEU A 188 -24.95 36.18 7.48
CA LEU A 188 -23.79 36.86 6.90
C LEU A 188 -24.16 37.62 5.63
N LEU A 189 -24.86 36.97 4.69
CA LEU A 189 -25.24 37.61 3.43
C LEU A 189 -26.19 38.79 3.67
N LYS A 190 -27.05 38.73 4.70
CA LYS A 190 -27.85 39.89 5.14
C LYS A 190 -26.98 41.01 5.70
N VAL A 191 -26.02 40.69 6.57
CA VAL A 191 -25.08 41.67 7.14
C VAL A 191 -24.29 42.37 6.03
N VAL A 192 -23.71 41.61 5.11
CA VAL A 192 -22.99 42.15 3.94
C VAL A 192 -23.92 42.98 3.06
N ARG A 193 -25.16 42.55 2.80
CA ARG A 193 -26.10 43.35 2.00
C ARG A 193 -26.54 44.65 2.69
N LEU A 194 -26.68 44.65 4.01
CA LEU A 194 -27.17 45.78 4.81
C LEU A 194 -26.06 46.80 5.10
N LEU A 195 -24.84 46.33 5.31
CA LEU A 195 -23.69 47.16 5.71
C LEU A 195 -22.67 47.36 4.59
N GLY A 196 -22.74 46.54 3.54
CA GLY A 196 -21.91 46.59 2.33
C GLY A 196 -22.05 47.85 1.48
N ARG A 197 -22.59 48.92 2.05
CA ARG A 197 -22.94 50.19 1.42
C ARG A 197 -22.22 51.40 2.03
N PHE A 198 -21.32 51.18 2.99
CA PHE A 198 -20.57 52.29 3.60
C PHE A 198 -19.62 52.92 2.58
N PRO A 199 -19.69 54.24 2.35
CA PRO A 199 -18.83 54.92 1.38
C PRO A 199 -17.36 54.80 1.77
N GLY A 200 -16.50 54.43 0.82
CA GLY A 200 -15.06 54.24 1.04
C GLY A 200 -14.69 52.89 1.67
N VAL A 201 -15.66 51.97 1.80
CA VAL A 201 -15.45 50.62 2.34
C VAL A 201 -15.79 49.58 1.27
N ASP A 202 -14.78 48.88 0.78
CA ASP A 202 -14.92 47.77 -0.16
C ASP A 202 -14.85 46.42 0.58
N TYR A 203 -15.36 45.37 -0.06
CA TYR A 203 -15.50 44.03 0.52
C TYR A 203 -14.92 42.97 -0.41
N LEU A 204 -14.19 41.99 0.12
CA LEU A 204 -13.70 40.85 -0.63
C LEU A 204 -14.15 39.56 0.06
N LEU A 205 -15.14 38.89 -0.54
CA LEU A 205 -15.75 37.67 -0.01
C LEU A 205 -15.10 36.43 -0.61
N ALA A 206 -14.45 35.59 0.19
CA ALA A 206 -13.92 34.31 -0.27
C ALA A 206 -14.86 33.16 0.04
N TYR A 207 -15.24 32.39 -0.98
CA TYR A 207 -16.18 31.27 -0.82
C TYR A 207 -15.98 30.16 -1.87
N ASP A 208 -16.39 28.94 -1.52
CA ASP A 208 -16.59 27.86 -2.48
C ASP A 208 -18.02 27.95 -3.04
N GLU A 209 -18.15 28.19 -4.35
CA GLU A 209 -19.45 28.35 -4.99
C GLU A 209 -20.32 27.10 -4.89
N ALA A 210 -19.74 25.90 -5.01
CA ALA A 210 -20.50 24.65 -4.96
C ALA A 210 -21.04 24.39 -3.55
N THR A 211 -20.19 24.54 -2.53
CA THR A 211 -20.56 24.39 -1.12
C THR A 211 -21.60 25.44 -0.70
N LEU A 212 -21.44 26.68 -1.16
CA LEU A 212 -22.39 27.76 -0.89
C LEU A 212 -23.75 27.47 -1.52
N VAL A 213 -23.79 27.04 -2.78
CA VAL A 213 -25.05 26.66 -3.44
C VAL A 213 -25.73 25.52 -2.69
N ALA A 214 -25.00 24.45 -2.33
CA ALA A 214 -25.56 23.33 -1.59
C ALA A 214 -26.16 23.77 -0.23
N SER A 215 -25.44 24.62 0.51
CA SER A 215 -25.90 25.14 1.81
C SER A 215 -27.18 25.98 1.68
N LEU A 216 -27.30 26.78 0.62
CA LEU A 216 -28.53 27.55 0.34
C LEU A 216 -29.71 26.65 -0.06
N GLN A 217 -29.45 25.55 -0.75
CA GLN A 217 -30.48 24.56 -1.10
C GLN A 217 -31.00 23.83 0.14
N ASP A 218 -30.12 23.43 1.04
CA ASP A 218 -30.51 22.78 2.30
C ASP A 218 -31.33 23.72 3.19
N SER A 219 -30.92 24.99 3.32
CA SER A 219 -31.65 26.01 4.09
C SER A 219 -33.10 26.19 3.64
N SER A 220 -33.34 26.02 2.34
CA SER A 220 -34.64 26.25 1.71
C SER A 220 -35.43 24.96 1.48
N ARG A 221 -35.02 23.84 2.10
CA ARG A 221 -35.64 22.52 1.89
C ARG A 221 -35.74 22.13 0.41
N GLY A 222 -34.78 22.55 -0.41
CA GLY A 222 -34.71 22.26 -1.84
C GLY A 222 -35.60 23.13 -2.74
N GLU A 223 -36.29 24.14 -2.21
CA GLU A 223 -37.11 25.06 -3.03
C GLU A 223 -36.26 26.01 -3.88
N VAL A 224 -35.03 26.33 -3.43
CA VAL A 224 -34.09 27.16 -4.19
C VAL A 224 -33.33 26.29 -5.19
N THR A 225 -33.45 26.61 -6.48
CA THR A 225 -32.62 25.96 -7.50
C THR A 225 -31.21 26.58 -7.52
N THR A 226 -30.23 25.86 -8.05
CA THR A 226 -28.86 26.38 -8.26
C THR A 226 -28.84 27.73 -8.98
N ALA A 227 -29.74 27.94 -9.95
CA ALA A 227 -29.86 29.22 -10.67
C ALA A 227 -30.30 30.36 -9.74
N HIS A 228 -31.22 30.10 -8.80
CA HIS A 228 -31.67 31.10 -7.83
C HIS A 228 -30.55 31.46 -6.84
N ALA A 229 -29.80 30.47 -6.35
CA ALA A 229 -28.64 30.69 -5.47
C ALA A 229 -27.56 31.56 -6.15
N ARG A 230 -27.24 31.25 -7.41
CA ARG A 230 -26.31 32.07 -8.22
C ARG A 230 -26.81 33.49 -8.46
N ALA A 231 -28.08 33.63 -8.83
CA ALA A 231 -28.70 34.96 -9.02
C ALA A 231 -28.78 35.77 -7.73
N TYR A 232 -28.87 35.11 -6.56
CA TYR A 232 -28.78 35.77 -5.27
C TYR A 232 -27.36 36.31 -5.04
N MET A 233 -26.33 35.50 -5.29
CA MET A 233 -24.93 35.92 -5.16
C MET A 233 -24.57 37.04 -6.15
N GLU A 234 -25.07 37.01 -7.38
CA GLU A 234 -24.88 38.08 -8.38
C GLU A 234 -25.40 39.45 -7.91
N LYS A 235 -26.43 39.49 -7.06
CA LYS A 235 -26.95 40.74 -6.47
C LYS A 235 -26.06 41.30 -5.36
N ILE A 236 -25.19 40.48 -4.78
CA ILE A 236 -24.30 40.84 -3.68
C ILE A 236 -22.90 41.12 -4.22
N VAL A 237 -22.35 40.17 -4.99
CA VAL A 237 -21.01 40.21 -5.57
C VAL A 237 -21.08 40.92 -6.92
N GLN A 238 -20.46 42.09 -7.00
CA GLN A 238 -20.40 42.92 -8.20
C GLN A 238 -19.27 42.48 -9.14
N TYR A 239 -18.16 42.01 -8.57
CA TYR A 239 -16.98 41.54 -9.31
C TYR A 239 -16.61 40.11 -8.86
N PRO A 240 -17.04 39.07 -9.59
CA PRO A 240 -16.64 37.69 -9.32
C PRO A 240 -15.23 37.40 -9.87
N LEU A 241 -14.37 36.86 -9.02
CA LEU A 241 -12.97 36.55 -9.25
C LEU A 241 -12.76 35.05 -9.04
N ALA A 242 -12.82 34.28 -10.11
CA ALA A 242 -12.57 32.85 -10.02
C ALA A 242 -11.08 32.56 -9.94
N LEU A 243 -10.64 31.85 -8.91
CA LEU A 243 -9.29 31.29 -8.86
C LEU A 243 -9.16 30.23 -9.96
N PRO A 244 -8.17 30.35 -10.85
CA PRO A 244 -7.98 29.35 -11.88
C PRO A 244 -7.61 28.01 -11.25
N GLU A 245 -8.20 26.91 -11.72
CA GLU A 245 -7.81 25.56 -11.32
C GLU A 245 -6.36 25.26 -11.69
N LEU A 246 -5.75 24.30 -11.00
CA LEU A 246 -4.41 23.85 -11.37
C LEU A 246 -4.45 23.09 -12.70
N LEU A 247 -3.61 23.49 -13.64
CA LEU A 247 -3.43 22.75 -14.88
C LEU A 247 -2.85 21.36 -14.59
N ALA A 248 -3.32 20.34 -15.32
CA ALA A 248 -2.85 18.96 -15.16
C ALA A 248 -1.32 18.84 -15.24
N SER A 249 -0.69 19.55 -16.18
CA SER A 249 0.77 19.57 -16.33
C SER A 249 1.49 20.14 -15.10
N LYS A 250 0.91 21.15 -14.44
CA LYS A 250 1.44 21.73 -13.21
C LYS A 250 1.29 20.76 -12.03
N ILE A 251 0.15 20.06 -11.93
CA ILE A 251 -0.07 19.01 -10.91
C ILE A 251 0.98 17.91 -11.07
N ILE A 252 1.16 17.39 -12.29
CA ILE A 252 2.16 16.36 -12.61
C ILE A 252 3.56 16.84 -12.19
N ALA A 253 3.96 18.05 -12.59
CA ALA A 253 5.29 18.58 -12.27
C ALA A 253 5.51 18.76 -10.76
N LEU A 254 4.49 19.20 -10.01
CA LEU A 254 4.58 19.37 -8.56
C LEU A 254 4.67 18.03 -7.83
N VAL A 255 3.86 17.05 -8.23
CA VAL A 255 3.91 15.70 -7.67
C VAL A 255 5.25 15.04 -8.00
N ASP A 256 5.69 15.08 -9.25
CA ASP A 256 6.95 14.47 -9.70
C ASP A 256 8.15 15.04 -8.92
N ALA A 257 8.24 16.36 -8.80
CA ALA A 257 9.27 17.02 -7.99
C ALA A 257 9.17 16.65 -6.50
N GLY A 258 7.95 16.58 -5.96
CA GLY A 258 7.69 16.21 -4.57
C GLY A 258 8.08 14.77 -4.26
N LEU A 259 7.66 13.81 -5.08
CA LEU A 259 8.00 12.40 -4.96
C LEU A 259 9.51 12.19 -5.15
N THR A 260 10.13 12.84 -6.13
CA THR A 260 11.59 12.79 -6.34
C THR A 260 12.34 13.25 -5.10
N GLY A 261 11.91 14.36 -4.48
CA GLY A 261 12.51 14.86 -3.24
C GLY A 261 12.34 13.91 -2.05
N ILE A 262 11.16 13.28 -1.91
CA ILE A 262 10.88 12.31 -0.84
C ILE A 262 11.74 11.06 -1.04
N LEU A 263 11.75 10.49 -2.25
CA LEU A 263 12.50 9.27 -2.56
C LEU A 263 14.00 9.48 -2.36
N GLY A 264 14.54 10.62 -2.82
CA GLY A 264 15.96 10.94 -2.64
C GLY A 264 16.40 11.14 -1.19
N ALA A 265 15.47 11.48 -0.29
CA ALA A 265 15.75 11.64 1.14
C ALA A 265 15.52 10.36 1.95
N GLU A 266 14.51 9.56 1.59
CA GLU A 266 13.99 8.48 2.43
C GLU A 266 14.30 7.06 1.90
N ARG A 267 14.82 6.91 0.67
CA ARG A 267 15.08 5.59 0.05
C ARG A 267 16.43 5.51 -0.69
N ALA A 268 17.04 4.34 -0.64
CA ALA A 268 18.26 4.03 -1.38
C ALA A 268 18.01 3.33 -2.74
N GLY A 269 16.76 2.92 -3.01
CA GLY A 269 16.39 2.05 -4.13
C GLY A 269 15.97 2.74 -5.44
N ARG A 270 15.70 1.93 -6.47
CA ARG A 270 15.12 2.37 -7.75
C ARG A 270 13.61 2.17 -7.74
N LEU A 271 12.86 3.16 -8.22
CA LEU A 271 11.42 3.09 -8.36
C LEU A 271 11.03 2.49 -9.73
N ASP A 272 10.05 1.59 -9.76
CA ASP A 272 9.45 1.11 -11.01
C ASP A 272 8.50 2.16 -11.58
N VAL A 273 9.06 3.06 -12.39
CA VAL A 273 8.33 4.18 -12.99
C VAL A 273 7.23 3.69 -13.93
N SER A 274 7.36 2.51 -14.54
CA SER A 274 6.39 2.01 -15.53
C SER A 274 5.01 1.78 -14.93
N ARG A 275 4.96 1.29 -13.68
CA ARG A 275 3.73 0.99 -12.95
C ARG A 275 3.00 2.24 -12.47
N ILE A 276 3.74 3.24 -12.03
CA ILE A 276 3.16 4.47 -11.50
C ILE A 276 2.81 5.48 -12.59
N HIS A 277 3.45 5.39 -13.77
CA HIS A 277 3.35 6.37 -14.85
C HIS A 277 1.90 6.72 -15.20
N LYS A 278 1.07 5.72 -15.48
CA LYS A 278 -0.34 5.91 -15.84
C LYS A 278 -1.15 6.59 -14.72
N VAL A 279 -0.87 6.24 -13.47
CA VAL A 279 -1.52 6.88 -12.31
C VAL A 279 -1.10 8.34 -12.21
N VAL A 280 0.18 8.65 -12.38
CA VAL A 280 0.69 10.03 -12.35
C VAL A 280 0.10 10.87 -13.48
N THR A 281 -0.03 10.34 -14.69
CA THR A 281 -0.52 11.11 -15.83
C THR A 281 -2.03 11.24 -15.89
N ASP A 282 -2.77 10.19 -15.51
CA ASP A 282 -4.20 10.11 -15.78
C ASP A 282 -5.06 10.34 -14.52
N VAL A 283 -4.57 9.89 -13.35
CA VAL A 283 -5.34 9.87 -12.08
C VAL A 283 -4.97 11.01 -11.15
N LEU A 284 -3.68 11.29 -10.94
CA LEU A 284 -3.30 12.37 -10.02
C LEU A 284 -3.82 13.74 -10.46
N PRO A 285 -3.86 14.11 -11.75
CA PRO A 285 -4.44 15.38 -12.18
C PRO A 285 -5.95 15.47 -12.01
N SER A 286 -6.66 14.33 -11.98
CA SER A 286 -8.11 14.31 -11.78
C SER A 286 -8.50 14.33 -10.32
N GLN A 287 -7.70 13.72 -9.44
CA GLN A 287 -7.96 13.62 -8.01
C GLN A 287 -7.34 14.78 -7.21
N LEU A 288 -6.10 15.19 -7.54
CA LEU A 288 -5.36 16.22 -6.79
C LEU A 288 -5.47 17.62 -7.42
N ARG A 289 -6.70 18.09 -7.66
CA ARG A 289 -6.95 19.36 -8.40
C ARG A 289 -6.58 20.63 -7.65
N THR A 290 -6.35 20.54 -6.34
CA THR A 290 -6.09 21.71 -5.49
C THR A 290 -4.68 21.68 -4.90
N PRO A 291 -4.06 22.85 -4.64
CA PRO A 291 -2.79 22.95 -3.92
C PRO A 291 -2.74 22.10 -2.65
N ARG A 292 -3.79 22.20 -1.83
CA ARG A 292 -3.90 21.44 -0.58
C ARG A 292 -3.92 19.93 -0.80
N ALA A 293 -4.63 19.43 -1.82
CA ALA A 293 -4.67 18.01 -2.12
C ALA A 293 -3.27 17.47 -2.50
N VAL A 294 -2.55 18.19 -3.36
CA VAL A 294 -1.17 17.84 -3.76
C VAL A 294 -0.23 17.80 -2.55
N GLU A 295 -0.23 18.85 -1.73
CA GLU A 295 0.67 18.92 -0.57
C GLU A 295 0.33 17.90 0.51
N ARG A 296 -0.96 17.69 0.79
CA ARG A 296 -1.44 16.65 1.70
C ARG A 296 -1.02 15.26 1.23
N PHE A 297 -1.15 14.95 -0.06
CA PHE A 297 -0.73 13.67 -0.62
C PHE A 297 0.78 13.45 -0.43
N LEU A 298 1.61 14.43 -0.80
CA LEU A 298 3.07 14.34 -0.61
C LEU A 298 3.47 14.22 0.86
N ALA A 299 2.79 14.93 1.76
CA ALA A 299 3.03 14.83 3.20
C ALA A 299 2.69 13.43 3.73
N GLN A 300 1.56 12.85 3.32
CA GLN A 300 1.15 11.50 3.70
C GLN A 300 2.11 10.45 3.16
N VAL A 301 2.51 10.56 1.89
CA VAL A 301 3.54 9.70 1.29
C VAL A 301 4.81 9.76 2.13
N ARG A 302 5.37 10.95 2.40
CA ARG A 302 6.57 11.08 3.24
C ARG A 302 6.42 10.40 4.60
N GLN A 303 5.27 10.57 5.25
CA GLN A 303 5.00 9.91 6.53
C GLN A 303 5.00 8.39 6.40
N GLN A 304 4.34 7.83 5.38
CA GLN A 304 4.34 6.39 5.15
C GLN A 304 5.76 5.86 4.89
N PHE A 305 6.58 6.59 4.12
CA PHE A 305 7.98 6.21 3.89
C PHE A 305 8.81 6.16 5.17
N ARG A 306 8.54 7.04 6.15
CA ARG A 306 9.20 7.05 7.46
C ARG A 306 8.70 5.96 8.42
N LEU A 307 7.46 5.52 8.25
CA LEU A 307 6.87 4.46 9.09
C LEU A 307 7.34 3.07 8.69
N HIS A 308 7.74 2.89 7.43
CA HIS A 308 8.12 1.60 6.88
C HIS A 308 9.62 1.51 6.63
N ASP A 309 10.25 0.49 7.22
CA ASP A 309 11.64 0.14 6.96
C ASP A 309 11.87 -0.13 5.47
N ASP A 310 13.04 0.28 4.96
CA ASP A 310 13.42 0.07 3.56
C ASP A 310 13.48 -1.43 3.22
N GLY A 311 12.95 -1.79 2.05
CA GLY A 311 12.92 -3.17 1.54
C GLY A 311 11.87 -4.11 2.15
N GLU A 312 11.07 -3.69 3.14
CA GLU A 312 9.99 -4.52 3.71
C GLU A 312 8.69 -4.45 2.89
N ILE A 313 8.53 -3.40 2.09
CA ILE A 313 7.34 -3.04 1.31
C ILE A 313 7.79 -2.45 -0.04
N ASP A 314 6.99 -2.61 -1.09
CA ASP A 314 7.23 -1.99 -2.40
C ASP A 314 6.88 -0.49 -2.36
N ASP A 315 7.85 0.36 -2.67
CA ASP A 315 7.69 1.82 -2.60
C ASP A 315 6.61 2.36 -3.56
N VAL A 316 6.43 1.74 -4.73
CA VAL A 316 5.37 2.12 -5.68
C VAL A 316 4.01 1.80 -5.09
N ASP A 317 3.81 0.58 -4.60
CA ASP A 317 2.57 0.20 -3.91
C ASP A 317 2.32 1.07 -2.69
N LEU A 318 3.36 1.48 -1.94
CA LEU A 318 3.18 2.38 -0.80
C LEU A 318 2.61 3.75 -1.24
N ILE A 319 3.11 4.32 -2.34
CA ILE A 319 2.57 5.56 -2.91
C ILE A 319 1.13 5.36 -3.40
N LEU A 320 0.87 4.28 -4.14
CA LEU A 320 -0.44 3.98 -4.73
C LEU A 320 -1.49 3.67 -3.65
N VAL A 321 -1.12 2.93 -2.61
CA VAL A 321 -2.00 2.63 -1.46
C VAL A 321 -2.27 3.90 -0.65
N THR A 322 -1.29 4.81 -0.53
CA THR A 322 -1.51 6.11 0.09
C THR A 322 -2.56 6.91 -0.67
N LEU A 323 -2.46 6.96 -2.01
CA LEU A 323 -3.48 7.59 -2.87
C LEU A 323 -4.84 6.90 -2.70
N LEU A 324 -4.88 5.57 -2.76
CA LEU A 324 -6.11 4.79 -2.65
C LEU A 324 -6.82 5.04 -1.32
N ARG A 325 -6.07 5.10 -0.22
CA ARG A 325 -6.60 5.38 1.13
C ARG A 325 -7.13 6.81 1.26
N MET A 326 -6.51 7.77 0.58
CA MET A 326 -6.90 9.18 0.64
C MET A 326 -8.14 9.48 -0.22
N GLU A 327 -8.15 9.02 -1.47
CA GLU A 327 -9.15 9.42 -2.46
C GLU A 327 -10.26 8.36 -2.63
N PHE A 328 -10.03 7.10 -2.24
CA PHE A 328 -11.00 6.01 -2.35
C PHE A 328 -11.11 5.18 -1.05
N PRO A 329 -11.42 5.80 0.10
CA PRO A 329 -11.38 5.15 1.41
C PRO A 329 -12.30 3.93 1.54
N ASP A 330 -13.52 3.98 0.98
CA ASP A 330 -14.48 2.87 1.04
C ASP A 330 -14.06 1.67 0.19
N LEU A 331 -13.36 1.92 -0.92
CA LEU A 331 -12.73 0.89 -1.75
C LEU A 331 -11.52 0.29 -1.02
N PHE A 332 -10.67 1.12 -0.41
CA PHE A 332 -9.55 0.62 0.39
C PHE A 332 -10.03 -0.29 1.53
N ALA A 333 -11.09 0.10 2.24
CA ALA A 333 -11.69 -0.68 3.32
C ALA A 333 -12.28 -2.01 2.83
N SER A 334 -12.71 -2.11 1.57
CA SER A 334 -13.27 -3.36 1.03
C SER A 334 -12.20 -4.37 0.62
N LEU A 335 -10.95 -3.96 0.36
CA LEU A 335 -9.89 -4.83 -0.14
C LEU A 335 -9.67 -6.08 0.71
N GLN A 336 -9.82 -5.99 2.04
CA GLN A 336 -9.62 -7.13 2.94
C GLN A 336 -10.55 -8.31 2.59
N GLY A 337 -11.79 -8.03 2.19
CA GLY A 337 -12.75 -9.06 1.78
C GLY A 337 -12.43 -9.71 0.42
N TRP A 338 -11.51 -9.12 -0.35
CA TRP A 338 -11.10 -9.55 -1.69
C TRP A 338 -9.65 -10.05 -1.73
N ARG A 339 -9.02 -10.25 -0.57
CA ARG A 339 -7.60 -10.60 -0.45
C ARG A 339 -7.22 -11.78 -1.35
N ASP A 340 -7.95 -12.89 -1.26
CA ASP A 340 -7.59 -14.12 -1.97
C ASP A 340 -7.75 -14.03 -3.50
N GLU A 341 -8.75 -13.28 -3.96
CA GLU A 341 -8.98 -12.96 -5.37
C GLU A 341 -7.90 -12.03 -5.90
N LEU A 342 -7.56 -10.97 -5.15
CA LEU A 342 -6.60 -9.94 -5.52
C LEU A 342 -5.16 -10.45 -5.55
N THR A 343 -4.80 -11.36 -4.64
CA THR A 343 -3.47 -11.98 -4.57
C THR A 343 -3.37 -13.28 -5.37
N GLY A 344 -4.46 -13.72 -6.01
CA GLY A 344 -4.49 -14.95 -6.81
C GLY A 344 -4.33 -16.25 -6.01
N SER A 345 -4.54 -16.22 -4.69
CA SER A 345 -4.48 -17.38 -3.79
C SER A 345 -5.78 -18.18 -3.74
N SER A 346 -6.86 -17.68 -4.36
CA SER A 346 -8.16 -18.36 -4.36
C SER A 346 -8.09 -19.77 -4.96
N THR A 347 -8.33 -20.78 -4.12
CA THR A 347 -8.42 -22.20 -4.52
C THR A 347 -9.52 -22.43 -5.57
N ARG A 348 -10.56 -21.59 -5.59
CA ARG A 348 -11.62 -21.64 -6.61
C ARG A 348 -11.07 -21.40 -8.02
N ARG A 349 -10.05 -20.56 -8.18
CA ARG A 349 -9.43 -20.30 -9.49
C ARG A 349 -8.73 -21.53 -10.07
N TRP A 350 -8.23 -22.41 -9.21
CA TRP A 350 -7.62 -23.70 -9.61
C TRP A 350 -8.67 -24.73 -10.04
N ILE A 351 -9.89 -24.64 -9.50
CA ILE A 351 -10.95 -25.65 -9.69
C ILE A 351 -11.99 -25.23 -10.73
N SER A 352 -12.46 -23.96 -10.74
CA SER A 352 -13.60 -23.53 -11.58
C SER A 352 -13.23 -22.69 -12.80
N LYS A 353 -11.98 -22.20 -12.95
CA LYS A 353 -11.55 -21.24 -14.01
C LYS A 353 -12.39 -19.95 -14.12
N GLU A 354 -13.39 -19.73 -13.26
CA GLU A 354 -14.22 -18.52 -13.27
C GLU A 354 -13.42 -17.33 -12.75
N LYS A 355 -13.55 -16.19 -13.45
CA LYS A 355 -12.94 -14.93 -13.02
C LYS A 355 -13.83 -14.23 -11.99
N PRO A 356 -13.27 -13.61 -10.95
CA PRO A 356 -14.05 -12.78 -10.03
C PRO A 356 -14.77 -11.65 -10.78
N ASP A 357 -15.99 -11.31 -10.36
CA ASP A 357 -16.68 -10.12 -10.86
C ASP A 357 -16.14 -8.87 -10.18
N TRP A 358 -15.16 -8.22 -10.82
CA TRP A 358 -14.57 -7.00 -10.30
C TRP A 358 -15.55 -5.82 -10.24
N SER A 359 -16.71 -5.89 -10.89
CA SER A 359 -17.70 -4.81 -10.82
C SER A 359 -18.24 -4.62 -9.40
N GLU A 360 -18.33 -5.67 -8.60
CA GLU A 360 -18.73 -5.61 -7.18
C GLU A 360 -17.68 -4.88 -6.33
N LEU A 361 -16.39 -5.09 -6.60
CA LEU A 361 -15.30 -4.40 -5.91
C LEU A 361 -15.40 -2.87 -6.14
N PHE A 362 -15.66 -2.46 -7.39
CA PHE A 362 -15.76 -1.07 -7.80
C PHE A 362 -17.17 -0.46 -7.64
N ALA A 363 -18.13 -1.20 -7.08
CA ALA A 363 -19.47 -0.69 -6.80
C ALA A 363 -19.47 0.37 -5.68
N LYS A 364 -18.43 0.38 -4.84
CA LYS A 364 -18.26 1.33 -3.73
C LYS A 364 -17.60 2.65 -4.11
N THR A 365 -17.33 2.88 -5.39
CA THR A 365 -16.79 4.15 -5.89
C THR A 365 -17.87 4.96 -6.58
N ASP A 366 -17.81 6.28 -6.46
CA ASP A 366 -18.68 7.21 -7.18
C ASP A 366 -18.64 6.99 -8.70
N ASP A 367 -19.75 7.30 -9.37
CA ASP A 367 -19.96 6.99 -10.78
C ASP A 367 -19.09 7.87 -11.72
N GLY A 368 -18.81 7.34 -12.92
CA GLY A 368 -18.16 8.09 -13.99
C GLY A 368 -16.63 8.06 -13.91
N ARG A 369 -16.01 9.18 -13.55
CA ARG A 369 -14.54 9.36 -13.60
C ARG A 369 -13.83 8.72 -12.41
N ASP A 370 -14.41 8.81 -11.21
CA ASP A 370 -13.80 8.27 -10.00
C ASP A 370 -13.68 6.75 -10.04
N ARG A 371 -14.72 6.04 -10.54
CA ARG A 371 -14.63 4.61 -10.83
C ARG A 371 -13.49 4.26 -11.79
N LYS A 372 -13.28 5.05 -12.86
CA LYS A 372 -12.20 4.80 -13.83
C LYS A 372 -10.82 5.00 -13.21
N ASP A 373 -10.68 6.03 -12.38
CA ASP A 373 -9.44 6.34 -11.68
C ASP A 373 -9.11 5.26 -10.64
N ALA A 374 -10.10 4.84 -9.86
CA ALA A 374 -9.98 3.72 -8.92
C ALA A 374 -9.55 2.40 -9.61
N VAL A 375 -10.16 2.06 -10.74
CA VAL A 375 -9.77 0.88 -11.55
C VAL A 375 -8.30 0.97 -11.99
N THR A 376 -7.85 2.17 -12.36
CA THR A 376 -6.47 2.39 -12.79
C THR A 376 -5.47 2.21 -11.64
N VAL A 377 -5.78 2.76 -10.46
CA VAL A 377 -4.93 2.61 -9.26
C VAL A 377 -4.91 1.15 -8.78
N VAL A 378 -6.08 0.52 -8.64
CA VAL A 378 -6.19 -0.88 -8.22
C VAL A 378 -5.49 -1.81 -9.21
N GLY A 379 -5.61 -1.58 -10.52
CA GLY A 379 -4.90 -2.39 -11.52
C GLY A 379 -3.37 -2.24 -11.47
N ALA A 380 -2.86 -1.07 -11.08
CA ALA A 380 -1.42 -0.85 -10.88
C ALA A 380 -0.87 -1.56 -9.63
N ILE A 381 -1.70 -1.71 -8.59
CA ILE A 381 -1.39 -2.46 -7.37
C ILE A 381 -1.56 -3.97 -7.61
N PHE A 382 -2.70 -4.38 -8.15
CA PHE A 382 -3.17 -5.76 -8.33
C PHE A 382 -3.34 -6.14 -9.80
N PRO A 383 -2.32 -6.75 -10.43
CA PRO A 383 -2.42 -7.21 -11.82
C PRO A 383 -3.56 -8.20 -12.06
N ALA A 384 -4.03 -8.91 -11.02
CA ALA A 384 -5.15 -9.84 -11.11
C ALA A 384 -6.47 -9.20 -11.60
N THR A 385 -6.65 -7.89 -11.41
CA THR A 385 -7.83 -7.16 -11.89
C THR A 385 -7.71 -6.75 -13.35
N LEU A 386 -6.53 -6.90 -13.97
CA LEU A 386 -6.30 -6.65 -15.39
C LEU A 386 -6.64 -7.90 -16.20
N HIS A 387 -7.00 -7.71 -17.48
CA HIS A 387 -7.36 -8.82 -18.37
C HIS A 387 -6.16 -9.68 -18.78
N GLU A 388 -4.94 -9.18 -18.62
CA GLU A 388 -3.69 -9.89 -18.86
C GLU A 388 -3.32 -10.72 -17.63
N GLY A 389 -2.91 -11.97 -17.83
CA GLY A 389 -2.64 -12.90 -16.74
C GLY A 389 -1.66 -12.32 -15.72
N ALA A 390 -1.91 -12.59 -14.43
CA ALA A 390 -1.00 -12.20 -13.37
C ALA A 390 0.34 -12.92 -13.59
N GLY A 391 1.32 -12.19 -14.14
CA GLY A 391 2.72 -12.59 -14.06
C GLY A 391 3.14 -12.75 -12.59
N GLN A 392 4.30 -13.36 -12.36
CA GLN A 392 4.82 -13.55 -11.01
C GLN A 392 4.93 -12.21 -10.27
N VAL A 393 4.17 -12.06 -9.18
CA VAL A 393 4.14 -10.83 -8.39
C VAL A 393 5.41 -10.76 -7.55
N ARG A 394 6.17 -9.67 -7.69
CA ARG A 394 7.38 -9.41 -6.90
C ARG A 394 7.05 -9.34 -5.41
N ARG A 395 7.98 -9.80 -4.57
CA ARG A 395 7.95 -9.61 -3.11
C ARG A 395 7.86 -8.15 -2.72
N GLY A 396 7.39 -7.89 -1.51
CA GLY A 396 7.14 -6.53 -1.02
C GLY A 396 5.82 -5.95 -1.52
N ARG A 397 5.32 -6.34 -2.70
CA ARG A 397 4.09 -5.81 -3.29
C ARG A 397 2.84 -6.23 -2.53
N MET A 398 1.84 -5.36 -2.50
CA MET A 398 0.55 -5.64 -1.85
C MET A 398 -0.19 -6.80 -2.53
N ALA A 399 -0.01 -6.97 -3.84
CA ALA A 399 -0.58 -8.10 -4.59
C ALA A 399 0.06 -9.46 -4.23
N HIS A 400 1.13 -9.49 -3.44
CA HIS A 400 1.71 -10.72 -2.94
C HIS A 400 1.01 -11.13 -1.63
N LYS A 401 0.53 -12.38 -1.56
CA LYS A 401 -0.26 -12.89 -0.42
C LYS A 401 0.41 -12.69 0.95
N ASP A 402 1.73 -12.81 1.01
CA ASP A 402 2.50 -12.69 2.26
C ASP A 402 2.78 -11.24 2.68
N TYR A 403 2.48 -10.25 1.83
CA TYR A 403 2.73 -8.83 2.10
C TYR A 403 1.45 -7.99 2.16
N PHE A 404 0.34 -8.48 1.60
CA PHE A 404 -0.95 -7.77 1.58
C PHE A 404 -1.31 -7.15 2.93
N ASP A 405 -1.20 -7.93 4.00
CA ASP A 405 -1.60 -7.53 5.35
C ASP A 405 -0.70 -6.42 5.93
N ARG A 406 0.55 -6.30 5.47
CA ARG A 406 1.47 -5.22 5.91
C ARG A 406 0.98 -3.83 5.49
N TYR A 407 0.30 -3.72 4.35
CA TYR A 407 -0.25 -2.46 3.85
C TYR A 407 -1.51 -2.02 4.60
N LEU A 408 -2.27 -2.99 5.12
CA LEU A 408 -3.47 -2.72 5.91
C LEU A 408 -3.11 -2.33 7.34
N VAL A 409 -2.19 -3.08 7.97
CA VAL A 409 -1.77 -2.85 9.36
C VAL A 409 -0.75 -1.70 9.47
N GLN A 410 -0.09 -1.33 8.37
CA GLN A 410 1.00 -0.34 8.33
C GLN A 410 2.22 -0.77 9.18
N SER A 411 2.40 -2.07 9.39
CA SER A 411 3.55 -2.65 10.07
C SER A 411 3.70 -4.11 9.66
N VAL A 412 4.75 -4.79 10.15
CA VAL A 412 4.81 -6.25 10.08
C VAL A 412 3.88 -6.82 11.16
N PRO A 413 2.83 -7.60 10.81
CA PRO A 413 1.87 -8.12 11.76
C PRO A 413 2.44 -9.28 12.60
N GLU A 414 1.75 -9.63 13.67
CA GLU A 414 2.09 -10.81 14.48
C GLU A 414 1.96 -12.09 13.64
N GLY A 415 2.96 -12.96 13.71
CA GLY A 415 3.04 -14.18 12.89
C GLY A 415 3.71 -14.02 11.53
N ASP A 416 4.02 -12.79 11.09
CA ASP A 416 4.88 -12.51 9.93
C ASP A 416 6.35 -12.32 10.34
N ILE A 417 7.26 -12.38 9.38
CA ILE A 417 8.71 -12.30 9.56
C ILE A 417 9.26 -11.15 8.71
N LYS A 418 10.00 -10.23 9.33
CA LYS A 418 10.71 -9.16 8.59
C LYS A 418 11.66 -9.72 7.53
N ASP A 419 11.67 -9.12 6.35
CA ASP A 419 12.56 -9.51 5.27
C ASP A 419 14.02 -9.18 5.59
N SER A 420 14.25 -8.08 6.30
CA SER A 420 15.55 -7.69 6.87
C SER A 420 16.06 -8.71 7.89
N ALA A 421 15.17 -9.33 8.68
CA ALA A 421 15.55 -10.39 9.62
C ALA A 421 16.03 -11.64 8.87
N VAL A 422 15.33 -12.04 7.80
CA VAL A 422 15.76 -13.16 6.93
C VAL A 422 17.11 -12.83 6.25
N ALA A 423 17.28 -11.60 5.75
CA ALA A 423 18.54 -11.16 5.14
C ALA A 423 19.71 -11.25 6.13
N THR A 424 19.49 -10.75 7.35
CA THR A 424 20.49 -10.77 8.43
C THR A 424 20.85 -12.21 8.81
N ALA A 425 19.85 -13.08 8.94
CA ALA A 425 20.06 -14.48 9.27
C ALA A 425 20.87 -15.22 8.18
N LEU A 426 20.59 -14.96 6.90
CA LEU A 426 21.37 -15.52 5.79
C LEU A 426 22.81 -15.00 5.78
N SER A 427 23.01 -13.69 6.03
CA SER A 427 24.34 -13.10 6.08
C SER A 427 25.18 -13.60 7.27
N ALA A 428 24.56 -13.79 8.44
CA ALA A 428 25.20 -14.37 9.61
C ALA A 428 25.59 -15.83 9.33
N ALA A 429 24.68 -16.62 8.75
CA ALA A 429 24.93 -18.00 8.38
C ALA A 429 26.04 -18.13 7.32
N ALA A 430 26.12 -17.20 6.38
CA ALA A 430 27.22 -17.10 5.43
C ALA A 430 28.58 -16.78 6.07
N SER A 431 28.58 -16.26 7.30
CA SER A 431 29.78 -16.02 8.10
C SER A 431 30.06 -17.15 9.12
N GLY A 432 29.30 -18.25 9.07
CA GLY A 432 29.42 -19.39 9.98
C GLY A 432 28.47 -19.37 11.18
N ASP A 433 27.78 -18.25 11.45
CA ASP A 433 26.80 -18.15 12.54
C ASP A 433 25.39 -18.46 12.06
N GLY A 434 24.98 -19.71 12.23
CA GLY A 434 23.65 -20.19 11.85
C GLY A 434 22.56 -20.02 12.91
N GLU A 435 22.82 -19.39 14.07
CA GLU A 435 21.86 -19.35 15.19
C GLU A 435 20.55 -18.68 14.79
N LEU A 436 20.64 -17.49 14.16
CA LEU A 436 19.46 -16.74 13.71
C LEU A 436 18.65 -17.50 12.65
N LEU A 437 19.32 -18.16 11.71
CA LEU A 437 18.64 -18.91 10.65
C LEU A 437 17.93 -20.14 11.21
N ARG A 438 18.55 -20.85 12.16
CA ARG A 438 17.92 -21.96 12.90
C ARG A 438 16.72 -21.48 13.71
N ALA A 439 16.83 -20.35 14.40
CA ALA A 439 15.73 -19.77 15.18
C ALA A 439 14.53 -19.37 14.31
N LEU A 440 14.75 -18.99 13.05
CA LEU A 440 13.67 -18.70 12.10
C LEU A 440 13.00 -19.96 11.56
N VAL A 441 13.76 -21.02 11.26
CA VAL A 441 13.23 -22.23 10.62
C VAL A 441 12.69 -23.24 11.63
N LEU A 442 13.32 -23.38 12.81
CA LEU A 442 12.94 -24.38 13.81
C LEU A 442 11.87 -23.88 14.79
N GLN A 443 11.05 -22.92 14.37
CA GLN A 443 9.96 -22.40 15.20
C GLN A 443 8.87 -23.46 15.42
N PRO A 444 8.19 -23.44 16.58
CA PRO A 444 7.14 -24.41 16.89
C PRO A 444 5.89 -24.23 16.02
N ASN A 445 5.60 -23.02 15.52
CA ASN A 445 4.47 -22.78 14.63
C ASN A 445 4.81 -23.18 13.18
N VAL A 446 4.06 -24.16 12.65
CA VAL A 446 4.22 -24.68 11.27
C VAL A 446 4.01 -23.61 10.20
N GLU A 447 3.07 -22.68 10.39
CA GLU A 447 2.78 -21.61 9.43
C GLU A 447 3.94 -20.61 9.36
N THR A 448 4.45 -20.16 10.50
CA THR A 448 5.58 -19.24 10.58
C THR A 448 6.87 -19.89 10.07
N ARG A 449 7.09 -21.17 10.37
CA ARG A 449 8.18 -21.97 9.80
C ARG A 449 8.10 -22.04 8.27
N THR A 450 6.91 -22.36 7.74
CA THR A 450 6.67 -22.41 6.30
C THR A 450 6.92 -21.05 5.65
N LEU A 451 6.49 -19.96 6.28
CA LEU A 451 6.75 -18.60 5.82
C LEU A 451 8.25 -18.29 5.80
N ALA A 452 8.99 -18.65 6.86
CA ALA A 452 10.44 -18.48 6.93
C ALA A 452 11.15 -19.18 5.76
N LEU A 453 10.85 -20.47 5.56
CA LEU A 453 11.43 -21.27 4.50
C LEU A 453 11.08 -20.75 3.10
N ARG A 454 9.84 -20.30 2.88
CA ARG A 454 9.46 -19.64 1.62
C ARG A 454 10.25 -18.35 1.40
N LYS A 455 10.36 -17.51 2.44
CA LYS A 455 11.14 -16.26 2.38
C LYS A 455 12.63 -16.50 2.11
N ILE A 456 13.21 -17.56 2.66
CA ILE A 456 14.56 -18.02 2.37
C ILE A 456 14.67 -18.49 0.91
N ASN A 457 13.77 -19.37 0.47
CA ASN A 457 13.78 -19.94 -0.87
C ASN A 457 13.77 -18.86 -1.95
N ASP A 458 12.79 -17.95 -1.99
CA ASP A 458 12.80 -16.95 -3.09
C ASP A 458 13.96 -15.92 -2.98
N ARG A 459 14.72 -15.85 -1.87
CA ARG A 459 16.04 -15.13 -1.84
C ARG A 459 17.14 -15.94 -2.52
N LEU A 460 17.13 -17.26 -2.39
CA LEU A 460 18.15 -18.16 -2.95
C LEU A 460 17.88 -18.56 -4.41
N PHE A 461 16.65 -18.43 -4.90
CA PHE A 461 16.31 -18.69 -6.31
C PHE A 461 16.15 -17.43 -7.17
N GLY A 462 16.51 -16.26 -6.63
CA GLY A 462 16.70 -15.04 -7.43
C GLY A 462 15.43 -14.51 -8.10
N HIS A 463 14.26 -14.65 -7.47
CA HIS A 463 13.04 -14.02 -7.97
C HIS A 463 12.98 -12.54 -7.53
N GLY A 464 13.83 -11.68 -8.11
CA GLY A 464 13.77 -10.21 -7.97
C GLY A 464 15.11 -9.45 -7.89
N ASP A 465 15.04 -8.12 -7.97
CA ASP A 465 16.15 -7.12 -8.00
C ASP A 465 16.94 -6.93 -6.68
N HIS A 466 17.05 -7.96 -5.83
CA HIS A 466 17.76 -7.81 -4.55
C HIS A 466 19.26 -8.09 -4.68
N PRO A 467 20.10 -7.45 -3.83
CA PRO A 467 21.53 -7.78 -3.77
C PRO A 467 21.67 -9.29 -3.54
N SER A 468 22.52 -9.93 -4.34
CA SER A 468 22.79 -11.36 -4.22
C SER A 468 23.14 -11.69 -2.78
N THR A 469 22.46 -12.69 -2.21
CA THR A 469 22.91 -13.25 -0.93
C THR A 469 24.32 -13.77 -1.20
N SER A 470 25.33 -13.28 -0.46
CA SER A 470 26.67 -13.84 -0.60
C SER A 470 26.64 -15.26 -0.08
N VAL A 471 26.59 -16.22 -1.00
CA VAL A 471 26.58 -17.64 -0.63
C VAL A 471 28.02 -18.09 -0.41
N THR A 472 28.26 -18.70 0.74
CA THR A 472 29.54 -19.24 1.16
C THR A 472 29.42 -20.74 1.48
N PRO A 473 30.55 -21.47 1.55
CA PRO A 473 30.55 -22.84 2.05
C PRO A 473 29.90 -22.99 3.44
N ASP A 474 30.06 -22.00 4.30
CA ASP A 474 29.46 -22.00 5.65
C ASP A 474 27.93 -21.90 5.60
N LEU A 475 27.36 -21.08 4.71
CA LEU A 475 25.90 -21.04 4.51
C LEU A 475 25.35 -22.41 4.08
N VAL A 476 26.05 -23.10 3.17
CA VAL A 476 25.67 -24.45 2.72
C VAL A 476 25.70 -25.44 3.88
N ARG A 477 26.72 -25.41 4.75
CA ARG A 477 26.79 -26.27 5.94
C ARG A 477 25.64 -25.98 6.92
N VAL A 478 25.32 -24.70 7.16
CA VAL A 478 24.21 -24.32 8.04
C VAL A 478 22.87 -24.80 7.48
N LEU A 479 22.61 -24.59 6.19
CA LEU A 479 21.39 -25.05 5.53
C LEU A 479 21.28 -26.59 5.51
N ALA A 480 22.39 -27.30 5.33
CA ALA A 480 22.43 -28.76 5.46
C ALA A 480 22.03 -29.21 6.87
N SER A 481 22.61 -28.59 7.90
CA SER A 481 22.24 -28.85 9.30
C SER A 481 20.75 -28.59 9.58
N ILE A 482 20.18 -27.53 8.99
CA ILE A 482 18.75 -27.22 9.13
C ILE A 482 17.88 -28.26 8.43
N ALA A 483 18.20 -28.63 7.18
CA ALA A 483 17.44 -29.60 6.41
C ALA A 483 17.45 -30.99 7.07
N ALA A 484 18.61 -31.42 7.60
CA ALA A 484 18.74 -32.68 8.35
C ALA A 484 17.91 -32.69 9.65
N GLY A 485 17.80 -31.54 10.33
CA GLY A 485 17.03 -31.39 11.57
C GLY A 485 15.53 -31.12 11.38
N THR A 486 15.02 -31.15 10.14
CA THR A 486 13.61 -30.88 9.84
C THR A 486 12.88 -32.18 9.51
N ASP A 487 11.80 -32.46 10.26
CA ASP A 487 11.02 -33.69 10.10
C ASP A 487 10.24 -33.74 8.78
N GLU A 488 10.17 -34.93 8.16
CA GLU A 488 9.55 -35.15 6.83
C GLU A 488 8.03 -34.94 6.85
N PHE A 489 7.39 -35.30 7.99
CA PHE A 489 5.93 -35.27 8.20
C PHE A 489 5.44 -34.01 8.94
N ASP A 490 6.32 -33.04 9.18
CA ASP A 490 6.01 -31.82 9.91
C ASP A 490 5.24 -30.82 9.02
N GLY A 491 4.13 -31.24 8.41
CA GLY A 491 3.35 -30.43 7.46
C GLY A 491 2.64 -31.29 6.43
N GLY A 492 1.55 -30.80 5.86
CA GLY A 492 0.78 -31.52 4.84
C GLY A 492 1.61 -31.88 3.60
N PHE A 493 1.20 -32.91 2.87
CA PHE A 493 1.89 -33.48 1.68
C PHE A 493 2.38 -32.43 0.64
N LEU A 494 1.67 -31.30 0.51
CA LEU A 494 1.99 -30.23 -0.44
C LEU A 494 3.05 -29.24 0.07
N ILE A 495 3.31 -29.17 1.38
CA ILE A 495 4.07 -28.12 2.07
C ILE A 495 4.95 -28.74 3.17
N SER A 496 5.75 -29.76 2.84
CA SER A 496 6.72 -30.34 3.79
C SER A 496 7.85 -29.33 4.07
N PRO A 497 8.13 -28.96 5.34
CA PRO A 497 9.26 -28.11 5.69
C PRO A 497 10.61 -28.73 5.31
N ARG A 498 10.77 -30.05 5.43
CA ARG A 498 11.99 -30.75 5.01
C ARG A 498 12.25 -30.51 3.52
N ARG A 499 11.23 -30.69 2.68
CA ARG A 499 11.34 -30.43 1.24
C ARG A 499 11.74 -28.99 0.95
N GLN A 500 11.12 -28.02 1.61
CA GLN A 500 11.46 -26.60 1.43
C GLN A 500 12.89 -26.26 1.92
N ALA A 501 13.36 -26.90 3.00
CA ALA A 501 14.72 -26.74 3.49
C ALA A 501 15.75 -27.35 2.52
N THR A 502 15.46 -28.54 1.96
CA THR A 502 16.28 -29.16 0.91
C THR A 502 16.30 -28.31 -0.36
N THR A 503 15.17 -27.71 -0.75
CA THR A 503 15.12 -26.75 -1.87
C THR A 503 15.99 -25.52 -1.58
N ALA A 504 15.95 -24.96 -0.36
CA ALA A 504 16.80 -23.84 0.01
C ALA A 504 18.29 -24.21 -0.09
N LEU A 505 18.66 -25.39 0.39
CA LEU A 505 20.01 -25.93 0.28
C LEU A 505 20.45 -26.12 -1.18
N GLN A 506 19.58 -26.62 -2.05
CA GLN A 506 19.85 -26.73 -3.49
C GLN A 506 20.08 -25.35 -4.13
N GLY A 507 19.24 -24.36 -3.82
CA GLY A 507 19.40 -22.99 -4.33
C GLY A 507 20.72 -22.36 -3.90
N ALA A 508 21.11 -22.54 -2.63
CA ALA A 508 22.42 -22.12 -2.15
C ALA A 508 23.56 -22.88 -2.85
N ALA A 509 23.44 -24.19 -3.05
CA ALA A 509 24.46 -24.97 -3.76
C ALA A 509 24.66 -24.46 -5.21
N ILE A 510 23.58 -24.19 -5.94
CA ILE A 510 23.64 -23.63 -7.31
C ILE A 510 24.36 -22.28 -7.31
N GLN A 511 23.98 -21.37 -6.41
CA GLN A 511 24.64 -20.05 -6.31
C GLN A 511 26.13 -20.17 -5.91
N LEU A 512 26.47 -21.08 -5.00
CA LEU A 512 27.87 -21.32 -4.62
C LEU A 512 28.68 -21.82 -5.81
N LEU A 513 28.15 -22.78 -6.58
CA LEU A 513 28.82 -23.32 -7.76
C LEU A 513 29.00 -22.28 -8.86
N ALA A 514 28.09 -21.30 -8.97
CA ALA A 514 28.24 -20.20 -9.92
C ALA A 514 29.42 -19.26 -9.61
N VAL A 515 29.83 -19.15 -8.34
CA VAL A 515 30.97 -18.31 -7.92
C VAL A 515 32.24 -19.11 -7.60
N ALA A 516 32.10 -20.38 -7.24
CA ALA A 516 33.17 -21.31 -6.91
C ALA A 516 32.85 -22.71 -7.49
N PRO A 517 33.05 -22.91 -8.81
CA PRO A 517 32.75 -24.18 -9.47
C PRO A 517 33.51 -25.38 -8.89
N ASP A 518 34.65 -25.12 -8.22
CA ASP A 518 35.56 -26.09 -7.60
C ASP A 518 35.18 -26.48 -6.16
N ALA A 519 34.05 -26.00 -5.63
CA ALA A 519 33.63 -26.29 -4.27
C ALA A 519 33.35 -27.79 -4.03
N ASP A 520 33.89 -28.36 -2.94
CA ASP A 520 33.61 -29.73 -2.50
C ASP A 520 32.20 -29.84 -1.90
N LEU A 521 31.19 -29.86 -2.76
CA LEU A 521 29.79 -29.86 -2.34
C LEU A 521 29.41 -31.11 -1.53
N LEU A 522 29.95 -32.28 -1.90
CA LEU A 522 29.71 -33.52 -1.17
C LEU A 522 30.25 -33.42 0.26
N GLY A 523 31.48 -32.91 0.44
CA GLY A 523 32.06 -32.67 1.76
C GLY A 523 31.33 -31.62 2.60
N LEU A 524 30.69 -30.64 1.96
CA LEU A 524 29.87 -29.63 2.65
C LEU A 524 28.56 -30.23 3.18
N ILE A 525 27.83 -30.98 2.36
CA ILE A 525 26.51 -31.52 2.72
C ILE A 525 26.63 -32.76 3.62
N SER A 526 27.68 -33.57 3.44
CA SER A 526 27.93 -34.79 4.22
C SER A 526 28.42 -34.52 5.65
N THR A 527 28.41 -33.27 6.11
CA THR A 527 28.71 -32.93 7.51
C THR A 527 27.59 -33.27 8.49
N THR A 528 26.43 -33.64 7.96
CA THR A 528 25.27 -34.07 8.75
C THR A 528 25.28 -35.59 8.96
N GLU A 529 24.70 -36.07 10.07
CA GLU A 529 24.49 -37.50 10.30
C GLU A 529 23.34 -38.08 9.46
N ASP A 530 22.81 -37.32 8.49
CA ASP A 530 21.71 -37.72 7.60
C ASP A 530 22.26 -38.11 6.20
N PRO A 531 22.49 -39.41 5.94
CA PRO A 531 23.01 -39.86 4.66
C PRO A 531 22.01 -39.66 3.50
N MET A 532 20.71 -39.49 3.79
CA MET A 532 19.68 -39.29 2.77
C MET A 532 19.76 -37.88 2.19
N LEU A 533 20.06 -36.87 3.02
CA LEU A 533 20.09 -35.48 2.61
C LEU A 533 21.05 -35.22 1.44
N ALA A 534 22.27 -35.78 1.49
CA ALA A 534 23.25 -35.61 0.43
C ALA A 534 22.73 -36.14 -0.92
N MET A 535 22.05 -37.30 -0.90
CA MET A 535 21.46 -37.90 -2.09
C MET A 535 20.30 -37.06 -2.64
N GLU A 536 19.41 -36.57 -1.78
CA GLU A 536 18.28 -35.71 -2.17
C GLU A 536 18.75 -34.42 -2.85
N VAL A 537 19.78 -33.77 -2.29
CA VAL A 537 20.34 -32.54 -2.85
C VAL A 537 21.01 -32.83 -4.20
N LEU A 538 21.94 -33.79 -4.25
CA LEU A 538 22.71 -34.10 -5.47
C LEU A 538 21.80 -34.56 -6.60
N TRP A 539 20.79 -35.38 -6.31
CA TRP A 539 19.86 -35.85 -7.34
C TRP A 539 19.02 -34.70 -7.93
N GLY A 540 18.64 -33.71 -7.11
CA GLY A 540 18.00 -32.50 -7.61
C GLY A 540 18.94 -31.70 -8.51
N LEU A 541 20.19 -31.50 -8.10
CA LEU A 541 21.18 -30.73 -8.86
C LEU A 541 21.53 -31.35 -10.21
N VAL A 542 21.65 -32.68 -10.30
CA VAL A 542 21.90 -33.39 -11.58
C VAL A 542 20.82 -33.09 -12.63
N ARG A 543 19.59 -32.75 -12.19
CA ARG A 543 18.44 -32.50 -13.06
C ARG A 543 18.12 -31.02 -13.25
N ASP A 544 18.79 -30.13 -12.53
CA ASP A 544 18.50 -28.70 -12.56
C ASP A 544 19.31 -28.00 -13.66
N GLU A 545 18.62 -27.42 -14.63
CA GLU A 545 19.24 -26.74 -15.76
C GLU A 545 20.01 -25.48 -15.36
N SER A 546 19.70 -24.91 -14.19
CA SER A 546 20.33 -23.70 -13.64
C SER A 546 21.75 -23.95 -13.12
N VAL A 547 22.18 -25.21 -13.00
CA VAL A 547 23.54 -25.57 -12.61
C VAL A 547 24.54 -25.14 -13.69
N PRO A 548 25.60 -24.38 -13.33
CA PRO A 548 26.67 -23.98 -14.25
C PRO A 548 27.29 -25.16 -15.00
N GLU A 549 27.53 -25.01 -16.29
CA GLU A 549 28.02 -26.09 -17.17
C GLU A 549 29.36 -26.66 -16.71
N ASP A 550 30.26 -25.80 -16.23
CA ASP A 550 31.59 -26.14 -15.69
C ASP A 550 31.54 -26.87 -14.34
N ALA A 551 30.42 -26.82 -13.62
CA ALA A 551 30.21 -27.57 -12.38
C ALA A 551 29.55 -28.95 -12.58
N ARG A 552 28.97 -29.24 -13.76
CA ARG A 552 28.16 -30.45 -14.00
C ARG A 552 28.93 -31.75 -13.86
N GLU A 553 30.16 -31.80 -14.39
CA GLU A 553 31.00 -33.00 -14.30
C GLU A 553 31.31 -33.34 -12.84
N ARG A 554 31.63 -32.33 -12.02
CA ARG A 554 31.90 -32.53 -10.59
C ARG A 554 30.68 -32.94 -9.79
N ILE A 555 29.49 -32.40 -10.09
CA ILE A 555 28.26 -32.86 -9.46
C ILE A 555 28.00 -34.33 -9.82
N THR A 556 28.31 -34.73 -11.05
CA THR A 556 28.20 -36.12 -11.49
C THR A 556 29.18 -37.01 -10.72
N ASP A 557 30.43 -36.60 -10.57
CA ASP A 557 31.44 -37.32 -9.79
C ASP A 557 31.08 -37.43 -8.31
N ALA A 558 30.64 -36.32 -7.69
CA ALA A 558 30.14 -36.30 -6.32
C ALA A 558 28.93 -37.24 -6.13
N SER A 559 28.02 -37.28 -7.11
CA SER A 559 26.86 -38.17 -7.09
C SER A 559 27.28 -39.64 -7.22
N ARG A 560 28.30 -39.95 -8.03
CA ARG A 560 28.88 -41.28 -8.16
C ARG A 560 29.57 -41.73 -6.87
N GLU A 561 30.33 -40.83 -6.24
CA GLU A 561 30.97 -41.08 -4.94
C GLU A 561 29.93 -41.32 -3.84
N ALA A 562 28.88 -40.49 -3.77
CA ALA A 562 27.78 -40.69 -2.85
C ALA A 562 27.09 -42.05 -3.10
N ALA A 563 26.82 -42.41 -4.35
CA ALA A 563 26.19 -43.68 -4.71
C ALA A 563 27.06 -44.89 -4.31
N ALA A 564 28.38 -44.79 -4.44
CA ALA A 564 29.30 -45.86 -4.02
C ALA A 564 29.24 -46.13 -2.51
N ARG A 565 28.97 -45.11 -1.68
CA ARG A 565 28.81 -45.24 -0.23
C ARG A 565 27.46 -45.85 0.19
N VAL A 566 26.47 -45.86 -0.71
CA VAL A 566 25.10 -46.30 -0.43
C VAL A 566 24.91 -47.81 -0.66
N ALA A 567 25.60 -48.40 -1.63
CA ALA A 567 25.44 -49.82 -1.98
C ALA A 567 25.63 -50.76 -0.77
N PRO A 568 26.65 -50.58 0.10
CA PRO A 568 26.80 -51.39 1.32
C PRO A 568 25.62 -51.26 2.29
N THR A 569 25.02 -50.07 2.40
CA THR A 569 23.86 -49.81 3.26
C THR A 569 22.61 -50.54 2.75
N VAL A 570 22.38 -50.53 1.44
CA VAL A 570 21.28 -51.30 0.82
C VAL A 570 21.44 -52.79 1.11
N LEU A 571 22.64 -53.34 0.93
CA LEU A 571 22.92 -54.76 1.22
C LEU A 571 22.78 -55.08 2.71
N ALA A 572 23.22 -54.19 3.60
CA ALA A 572 23.05 -54.36 5.04
C ALA A 572 21.56 -54.38 5.45
N ASN A 573 20.75 -53.49 4.87
CA ASN A 573 19.30 -53.49 5.07
C ASN A 573 18.66 -54.80 4.58
N LEU A 574 19.02 -55.27 3.38
CA LEU A 574 18.52 -56.53 2.83
C LEU A 574 18.88 -57.73 3.74
N ARG A 575 20.12 -57.79 4.23
CA ARG A 575 20.58 -58.83 5.19
C ARG A 575 19.84 -58.78 6.53
N ALA A 576 19.43 -57.60 6.96
CA ALA A 576 18.63 -57.43 8.17
C ALA A 576 17.16 -57.87 7.99
N ARG A 577 16.70 -58.08 6.74
CA ARG A 577 15.35 -58.59 6.40
C ARG A 577 14.27 -57.80 7.13
N ASP A 578 13.38 -58.48 7.86
CA ASP A 578 12.27 -57.86 8.60
C ASP A 578 12.73 -57.05 9.83
N ARG A 579 13.99 -57.22 10.28
CA ARG A 579 14.57 -56.47 11.42
C ARG A 579 15.16 -55.12 11.02
N ALA A 580 15.22 -54.81 9.72
CA ALA A 580 15.73 -53.54 9.24
C ALA A 580 14.80 -52.39 9.66
N ASN A 581 15.30 -51.16 9.72
CA ASN A 581 14.47 -50.00 10.02
C ASN A 581 13.54 -49.69 8.82
N PRO A 582 12.21 -49.73 8.95
CA PRO A 582 11.29 -49.49 7.83
C PRO A 582 11.20 -48.01 7.40
N ALA A 583 11.75 -47.10 8.21
CA ALA A 583 11.93 -45.70 7.84
C ALA A 583 13.09 -45.49 6.85
N GLU A 584 13.98 -46.48 6.67
CA GLU A 584 15.04 -46.40 5.67
C GLU A 584 14.43 -46.43 4.26
N ARG A 585 14.64 -45.36 3.49
CA ARG A 585 14.10 -45.19 2.13
C ARG A 585 14.92 -45.96 1.10
N VAL A 586 15.02 -47.28 1.26
CA VAL A 586 15.87 -48.17 0.44
C VAL A 586 15.50 -48.10 -1.04
N HIS A 587 14.21 -47.97 -1.36
CA HIS A 587 13.77 -47.78 -2.74
C HIS A 587 14.43 -46.56 -3.42
N PHE A 588 14.46 -45.44 -2.71
CA PHE A 588 15.10 -44.22 -3.17
C PHE A 588 16.62 -44.42 -3.31
N MET A 589 17.25 -45.13 -2.36
CA MET A 589 18.67 -45.46 -2.42
C MET A 589 19.03 -46.27 -3.67
N ILE A 590 18.25 -47.31 -3.98
CA ILE A 590 18.44 -48.13 -5.17
C ILE A 590 18.29 -47.27 -6.43
N ASN A 591 17.26 -46.43 -6.49
CA ASN A 591 17.03 -45.58 -7.66
C ASN A 591 18.09 -44.48 -7.83
N PHE A 592 18.68 -43.98 -6.74
CA PHE A 592 19.81 -43.07 -6.80
C PHE A 592 21.07 -43.77 -7.36
N VAL A 593 21.39 -44.99 -6.88
CA VAL A 593 22.49 -45.79 -7.44
C VAL A 593 22.23 -46.13 -8.90
N ARG A 594 20.99 -46.45 -9.27
CA ARG A 594 20.57 -46.66 -10.67
C ARG A 594 20.87 -45.44 -11.55
N SER A 595 20.61 -44.24 -11.04
CA SER A 595 20.73 -43.00 -11.82
C SER A 595 22.16 -42.46 -11.88
N CYS A 596 22.93 -42.60 -10.80
CA CYS A 596 24.19 -41.88 -10.59
C CYS A 596 25.41 -42.77 -10.33
N GLY A 597 25.21 -44.05 -10.01
CA GLY A 597 26.25 -44.97 -9.57
C GLY A 597 26.47 -46.17 -10.50
N ASP A 598 27.18 -47.17 -9.97
CA ASP A 598 27.38 -48.46 -10.65
C ASP A 598 26.21 -49.40 -10.31
N PHE A 599 25.13 -49.27 -11.06
CA PHE A 599 23.95 -50.11 -10.89
C PHE A 599 24.24 -51.60 -11.13
N GLN A 600 25.15 -51.90 -12.08
CA GLN A 600 25.51 -53.27 -12.41
C GLN A 600 26.21 -53.96 -11.25
N SER A 601 27.14 -53.29 -10.57
CA SER A 601 27.78 -53.82 -9.37
C SER A 601 26.79 -54.07 -8.22
N LEU A 602 25.79 -53.19 -8.05
CA LEU A 602 24.72 -53.40 -7.08
C LEU A 602 23.89 -54.65 -7.43
N ARG A 603 23.51 -54.83 -8.70
CA ARG A 603 22.80 -56.02 -9.18
C ARG A 603 23.56 -57.30 -8.87
N GLU A 604 24.84 -57.35 -9.25
CA GLU A 604 25.70 -58.51 -9.01
C GLU A 604 25.84 -58.84 -7.53
N SER A 605 25.90 -57.81 -6.67
CA SER A 605 25.94 -57.97 -5.22
C SER A 605 24.63 -58.49 -4.63
N VAL A 606 23.49 -58.02 -5.14
CA VAL A 606 22.16 -58.51 -4.75
C VAL A 606 21.98 -59.96 -5.19
N GLU A 607 22.35 -60.30 -6.43
CA GLU A 607 22.32 -61.68 -6.94
C GLU A 607 23.25 -62.62 -6.17
N ALA A 608 24.43 -62.15 -5.76
CA ALA A 608 25.34 -62.91 -4.91
C ALA A 608 24.75 -63.14 -3.51
N GLY A 609 24.14 -62.13 -2.89
CA GLY A 609 23.47 -62.25 -1.59
C GLY A 609 22.29 -63.22 -1.61
N ILE A 610 21.50 -63.24 -2.69
CA ILE A 610 20.42 -64.21 -2.89
C ILE A 610 20.99 -65.63 -3.01
N ARG A 611 22.02 -65.84 -3.83
CA ARG A 611 22.67 -67.16 -4.00
C ARG A 611 23.33 -67.67 -2.72
N ALA A 612 23.81 -66.76 -1.87
CA ALA A 612 24.40 -67.07 -0.57
C ALA A 612 23.34 -67.24 0.54
N GLU A 613 22.04 -67.17 0.22
CA GLU A 613 20.92 -67.26 1.16
C GLU A 613 20.95 -66.21 2.28
N GLU A 614 21.62 -65.07 2.04
CA GLU A 614 21.68 -63.95 3.00
C GLU A 614 20.31 -63.26 3.13
N PHE A 615 19.55 -63.21 2.05
CA PHE A 615 18.18 -62.70 1.95
C PHE A 615 17.47 -63.29 0.71
N THR A 616 16.15 -63.17 0.64
CA THR A 616 15.30 -63.78 -0.41
C THR A 616 14.87 -62.77 -1.48
N LEU A 617 14.30 -63.25 -2.59
CA LEU A 617 13.64 -62.39 -3.59
C LEU A 617 12.48 -61.60 -2.98
N ALA A 618 11.73 -62.21 -2.06
CA ALA A 618 10.63 -61.55 -1.35
C ALA A 618 11.15 -60.42 -0.43
N ASP A 619 12.30 -60.63 0.23
CA ASP A 619 12.96 -59.56 0.98
C ASP A 619 13.32 -58.39 0.06
N VAL A 620 13.89 -58.64 -1.12
CA VAL A 620 14.19 -57.57 -2.09
C VAL A 620 12.92 -56.88 -2.58
N ALA A 621 11.86 -57.65 -2.89
CA ALA A 621 10.58 -57.13 -3.36
C ALA A 621 9.92 -56.18 -2.34
N ALA A 622 10.04 -56.47 -1.03
CA ALA A 622 9.54 -55.61 0.03
C ALA A 622 10.07 -54.16 -0.06
N ARG A 623 11.29 -53.96 -0.60
CA ARG A 623 11.94 -52.63 -0.75
C ARG A 623 11.40 -51.81 -1.91
N PHE A 624 10.56 -52.39 -2.77
CA PHE A 624 9.89 -51.70 -3.88
C PHE A 624 8.40 -51.44 -3.61
N VAL A 625 7.94 -51.68 -2.38
CA VAL A 625 6.59 -51.30 -1.93
C VAL A 625 6.59 -49.84 -1.50
N HIS A 626 5.67 -49.07 -2.06
CA HIS A 626 5.50 -47.64 -1.76
C HIS A 626 4.09 -47.36 -1.25
N PHE A 627 3.95 -46.32 -0.42
CA PHE A 627 2.68 -45.97 0.23
C PHE A 627 2.10 -44.66 -0.28
N SER A 628 0.78 -44.56 -0.22
CA SER A 628 0.04 -43.31 -0.20
C SER A 628 -0.45 -43.01 1.20
N TYR A 629 -0.49 -41.73 1.54
CA TYR A 629 -0.95 -41.25 2.84
C TYR A 629 -2.18 -40.34 2.68
N PRO A 630 -3.15 -40.40 3.60
CA PRO A 630 -4.27 -39.48 3.61
C PRO A 630 -3.79 -38.03 3.83
N VAL A 631 -4.36 -37.11 3.05
CA VAL A 631 -4.04 -35.68 3.12
C VAL A 631 -4.74 -35.05 4.34
N GLY A 632 -4.02 -34.24 5.11
CA GLY A 632 -4.59 -33.45 6.20
C GLY A 632 -4.65 -34.12 7.57
N VAL A 633 -4.01 -35.29 7.74
CA VAL A 633 -3.92 -36.00 9.02
C VAL A 633 -2.50 -35.86 9.58
N THR A 634 -2.38 -35.50 10.85
CA THR A 634 -1.11 -35.49 11.59
C THR A 634 -0.71 -36.94 11.91
N ASN A 635 0.50 -37.33 11.50
CA ASN A 635 1.02 -38.70 11.59
C ASN A 635 0.14 -39.76 10.88
N PRO A 636 -0.04 -39.63 9.55
CA PRO A 636 -0.94 -40.49 8.81
C PRO A 636 -0.43 -41.94 8.71
N GLN A 637 -1.28 -42.91 9.01
CA GLN A 637 -1.04 -44.29 8.59
C GLN A 637 -1.18 -44.42 7.06
N PRO A 638 -0.47 -45.36 6.41
CA PRO A 638 -0.64 -45.62 4.98
C PRO A 638 -2.11 -45.88 4.61
N SER A 639 -2.67 -45.10 3.69
CA SER A 639 -4.03 -45.29 3.14
C SER A 639 -4.09 -46.18 1.91
N GLY A 640 -2.93 -46.57 1.39
CA GLY A 640 -2.82 -47.45 0.24
C GLY A 640 -1.38 -47.80 -0.08
N ALA A 641 -1.18 -48.91 -0.79
CA ALA A 641 0.12 -49.42 -1.18
C ALA A 641 0.17 -49.75 -2.67
N GLY A 642 1.33 -49.56 -3.28
CA GLY A 642 1.67 -50.00 -4.62
C GLY A 642 3.05 -50.66 -4.64
N PHE A 643 3.40 -51.24 -5.78
CA PHE A 643 4.65 -52.00 -5.95
C PHE A 643 5.27 -51.72 -7.31
N SER A 644 6.55 -51.33 -7.30
CA SER A 644 7.35 -51.06 -8.50
C SER A 644 8.04 -52.35 -9.00
N GLY A 645 7.25 -53.24 -9.57
CA GLY A 645 7.68 -54.55 -10.11
C GLY A 645 8.65 -54.45 -11.29
N SER A 646 8.53 -53.43 -12.15
CA SER A 646 9.47 -53.20 -13.25
C SER A 646 10.87 -52.86 -12.76
N GLU A 647 10.99 -52.00 -11.74
CA GLU A 647 12.27 -51.64 -11.12
C GLU A 647 12.88 -52.81 -10.33
N PHE A 648 12.02 -53.60 -9.67
CA PHE A 648 12.44 -54.86 -9.03
C PHE A 648 13.01 -55.85 -10.06
N THR A 649 12.32 -56.00 -11.20
CA THR A 649 12.75 -56.88 -12.31
C THR A 649 14.08 -56.41 -12.87
N GLU A 650 14.26 -55.10 -13.00
CA GLU A 650 15.51 -54.49 -13.45
C GLU A 650 16.67 -54.79 -12.49
N LEU A 651 16.43 -54.80 -11.17
CA LEU A 651 17.48 -55.09 -10.18
C LEU A 651 17.83 -56.58 -10.10
N THR A 652 16.82 -57.47 -10.14
CA THR A 652 16.98 -58.89 -9.80
C THR A 652 17.01 -59.84 -11.00
N GLY A 653 16.55 -59.38 -12.17
CA GLY A 653 16.28 -60.23 -13.33
C GLY A 653 15.04 -61.13 -13.20
N GLN A 654 14.38 -61.16 -12.04
CA GLN A 654 13.13 -61.90 -11.82
C GLN A 654 11.94 -61.08 -12.26
N ALA A 655 11.09 -61.64 -13.13
CA ALA A 655 9.90 -60.96 -13.59
C ALA A 655 8.90 -60.70 -12.44
N ALA A 656 8.38 -59.47 -12.39
CA ALA A 656 7.34 -59.07 -11.46
C ALA A 656 6.41 -58.04 -12.12
N ARG A 657 5.15 -58.01 -11.69
CA ARG A 657 4.11 -57.11 -12.21
C ARG A 657 4.07 -55.82 -11.41
N ASP A 658 3.99 -54.67 -12.09
CA ASP A 658 3.73 -53.39 -11.44
C ASP A 658 2.31 -53.36 -10.84
N GLN A 659 2.16 -52.67 -9.72
CA GLN A 659 0.88 -52.44 -9.06
C GLN A 659 0.72 -50.96 -8.70
N ASP A 660 -0.27 -50.31 -9.32
CA ASP A 660 -0.70 -48.97 -8.93
C ASP A 660 -1.22 -48.96 -7.50
N THR A 661 -1.14 -47.79 -6.86
CA THR A 661 -1.53 -47.66 -5.45
C THR A 661 -3.00 -48.00 -5.25
N THR A 662 -3.30 -49.00 -4.43
CA THR A 662 -4.66 -49.42 -4.08
C THR A 662 -5.06 -48.87 -2.71
N HIS A 663 -6.25 -48.28 -2.62
CA HIS A 663 -6.78 -47.73 -1.38
C HIS A 663 -7.68 -48.73 -0.66
N GLY A 664 -7.59 -48.82 0.67
CA GLY A 664 -8.44 -49.70 1.50
C GLY A 664 -7.77 -50.96 2.05
N VAL A 665 -6.46 -51.13 1.87
CA VAL A 665 -5.66 -52.11 2.61
C VAL A 665 -5.35 -51.52 3.99
N ALA A 666 -5.71 -52.22 5.07
CA ALA A 666 -5.35 -51.82 6.42
C ALA A 666 -3.89 -52.22 6.67
N TRP A 667 -3.04 -51.22 6.94
CA TRP A 667 -1.65 -51.40 7.36
C TRP A 667 -1.59 -51.07 8.86
N ASP A 668 -1.40 -52.09 9.69
CA ASP A 668 -1.42 -51.94 11.15
C ASP A 668 -0.05 -51.46 11.68
N ALA A 669 1.03 -51.84 10.99
CA ALA A 669 2.36 -51.31 11.23
C ALA A 669 3.15 -51.23 9.92
N ASN A 670 3.73 -50.06 9.60
CA ASN A 670 4.66 -49.90 8.49
C ASN A 670 5.95 -50.73 8.69
N SER A 671 5.87 -52.05 8.45
CA SER A 671 6.92 -53.04 8.70
C SER A 671 7.38 -53.69 7.40
N TRP A 672 8.62 -54.19 7.39
CA TRP A 672 9.14 -54.91 6.23
C TRP A 672 8.42 -56.25 5.99
N GLU A 673 7.88 -56.88 7.04
CA GLU A 673 7.11 -58.12 6.93
C GLU A 673 5.80 -57.91 6.15
N GLU A 674 5.03 -56.87 6.49
CA GLU A 674 3.80 -56.54 5.77
C GLU A 674 4.09 -56.17 4.30
N ARG A 675 5.17 -55.41 4.06
CA ARG A 675 5.61 -55.08 2.69
C ARG A 675 6.00 -56.32 1.89
N ARG A 676 6.65 -57.29 2.53
CA ARG A 676 7.05 -58.55 1.90
C ARG A 676 5.81 -59.36 1.50
N LEU A 677 4.86 -59.56 2.41
CA LEU A 677 3.61 -60.27 2.16
C LEU A 677 2.79 -59.61 1.03
N PHE A 678 2.77 -58.27 1.00
CA PHE A 678 2.12 -57.53 -0.08
C PHE A 678 2.81 -57.79 -1.43
N ALA A 679 4.14 -57.66 -1.48
CA ALA A 679 4.93 -57.78 -2.71
C ALA A 679 4.92 -59.20 -3.31
N GLU A 680 4.83 -60.25 -2.48
CA GLU A 680 4.82 -61.66 -2.90
C GLU A 680 3.71 -61.97 -3.93
N SER A 681 2.55 -61.31 -3.82
CA SER A 681 1.42 -61.49 -4.74
C SER A 681 1.67 -60.98 -6.18
N TYR A 682 2.78 -60.27 -6.39
CA TYR A 682 3.15 -59.64 -7.66
C TYR A 682 4.40 -60.25 -8.30
N LEU A 683 5.06 -61.21 -7.66
CA LEU A 683 6.21 -61.94 -8.21
C LEU A 683 5.73 -63.08 -9.12
N ASP A 684 6.35 -63.24 -10.30
CA ASP A 684 6.00 -64.35 -11.20
C ASP A 684 6.53 -65.68 -10.65
N GLY A 685 5.64 -66.68 -10.53
CA GLY A 685 5.92 -67.98 -9.93
C GLY A 685 5.41 -68.18 -8.49
N ALA A 686 4.55 -67.29 -7.99
CA ALA A 686 3.93 -67.34 -6.66
C ALA A 686 2.61 -68.15 -6.57
N GLU A 687 2.43 -69.17 -7.43
CA GLU A 687 1.42 -70.23 -7.25
C GLU A 687 2.08 -71.59 -7.00
#